data_AF-A0AAU7Z7E8-F1
#
_entry.id   AF-A0AAU7Z7E8-F1
#
_cell.length_a   1.000
_cell.length_b   1.000
_cell.length_c   1.000
_cell.angle_alpha   90.00
_cell.angle_beta   90.00
_cell.angle_gamma   90.00
#
_symmetry.space_group_name_H-M   'P 1'
#
loop_
_entity.id
_entity.type
_entity.pdbx_description
1 polymer ?
#
loop_
_entity_poly.entity_id
_entity_poly.type
_entity_poly.pdbx_seq_one_letter_code
_entity_poly.pdbx_strand_id
1 'polypeptide(L)'
;MADRAEGPGSIRFAPFELVLEPEELRRNGIRVKVSGQALQVLIVLASERGRLVTREHLHKVLWPETSFGDFEHGLNAAVNRLREILGDSAINPKYIETIPRQGYRFIAATKVEDEQVPPLPPIASTEPPRPPAKLPSRRWWIALAVAACILISLACIRLKARLEEASRLLRIQRLTVVPFTSLPGNVTSPAFSPDGSEVAFGWDGETNGAGYDLYVKAIGSENPLRITHHPSEKLSIAWSPDGRAIAISRVSKEGASGIFLVPPTGGPERKISSRSSTYWYGNELSWSPDGKYLAFTDHPETSYQSIMLYLLSMSTLKATPVTKDCKEAVLPSFSPKGELMAWVCADKWGSESLRLLNVGDGSTTELLKVHEMIGGVAWSRDGDSILYSSPLIGGGLWEVVLTHPERAQRLPIGHDVSDLTVSSSGHRLVYLQSSTNTNIWRLDLEASPVQAHKLIVSSAEQESASISPDGRRIAFESDRSGAIEIWVCDVDGSNVLQLTSFGVMSGTPRWSPDGGLTAFDSRYGGESNLYTVDPEGGVPAKLNIDIPDKSQPGWTPDGKWIYFTQGDDTGEPSIWKAPSQGGHAVQLASVPAATPLASPDGQYVYFYRKKRLWRMMPDGSSPEELKGMPELSFQGAEWFPSKAGIYFMTHANGKTTIELFDTSTQKVRPVFALEKAAPYWIGAMPVSPDGKWMLFPQIDGHSSNLMMIENMQ
;
A
#
# COMPACT_ATOMS: atom_id res chain seq x y z
N MET A 1 -40.45 -56.51 6.52
CA MET A 1 -39.69 -56.00 7.68
C MET A 1 -38.77 -54.92 7.12
N ALA A 2 -39.19 -53.68 6.91
CA ALA A 2 -39.68 -52.67 7.87
C ALA A 2 -38.58 -52.18 8.84
N ASP A 3 -38.10 -50.97 8.55
CA ASP A 3 -37.56 -49.87 9.36
C ASP A 3 -36.34 -50.05 10.29
N ARG A 4 -35.30 -49.25 9.99
CA ARG A 4 -34.84 -48.14 10.86
C ARG A 4 -34.13 -47.08 10.00
N ALA A 5 -34.75 -45.90 9.89
CA ALA A 5 -34.11 -44.68 9.42
C ALA A 5 -33.51 -43.95 10.65
N GLU A 6 -32.18 -43.92 10.76
CA GLU A 6 -31.48 -43.12 11.77
C GLU A 6 -31.42 -41.65 11.32
N GLY A 7 -31.73 -40.72 12.24
CA GLY A 7 -31.69 -39.28 12.00
C GLY A 7 -30.26 -38.71 11.89
N PRO A 8 -30.10 -37.40 11.60
CA PRO A 8 -28.78 -36.77 11.45
C PRO A 8 -27.99 -36.85 12.76
N GLY A 9 -26.83 -37.52 12.74
CA GLY A 9 -25.98 -37.73 13.91
C GLY A 9 -25.47 -36.40 14.49
N SER A 10 -25.76 -36.15 15.77
CA SER A 10 -25.18 -35.03 16.52
C SER A 10 -24.46 -35.54 17.77
N ILE A 11 -23.30 -34.95 18.07
CA ILE A 11 -22.47 -35.27 19.24
C ILE A 11 -22.55 -34.10 20.21
N ARG A 12 -23.13 -34.32 21.40
CA ARG A 12 -23.24 -33.29 22.46
C ARG A 12 -22.17 -33.49 23.52
N PHE A 13 -21.41 -32.43 23.81
CA PHE A 13 -20.42 -32.39 24.88
C PHE A 13 -20.40 -31.01 25.55
N ALA A 14 -20.55 -31.00 26.88
CA ALA A 14 -20.62 -29.77 27.67
C ALA A 14 -21.66 -28.77 27.08
N PRO A 15 -21.44 -27.45 26.90
CA PRO A 15 -22.46 -26.59 26.28
C PRO A 15 -22.51 -26.73 24.75
N PHE A 16 -21.74 -27.65 24.15
CA PHE A 16 -21.57 -27.76 22.71
C PHE A 16 -22.38 -28.92 22.09
N GLU A 17 -22.88 -28.67 20.88
CA GLU A 17 -23.51 -29.66 20.02
C GLU A 17 -22.84 -29.60 18.65
N LEU A 18 -22.19 -30.70 18.26
CA LEU A 18 -21.56 -30.88 16.96
C LEU A 18 -22.53 -31.65 16.07
N VAL A 19 -23.09 -30.99 15.06
CA VAL A 19 -23.94 -31.59 14.04
C VAL A 19 -23.04 -32.04 12.88
N LEU A 20 -23.16 -33.30 12.47
CA LEU A 20 -22.31 -33.86 11.40
C LEU A 20 -22.85 -33.52 10.01
N GLU A 21 -24.17 -33.39 9.85
CA GLU A 21 -24.81 -32.99 8.60
C GLU A 21 -25.97 -32.00 8.84
N PRO A 22 -25.81 -30.70 8.53
CA PRO A 22 -24.58 -30.06 8.03
C PRO A 22 -23.51 -29.93 9.13
N GLU A 23 -22.22 -29.96 8.75
CA GLU A 23 -21.09 -29.77 9.66
C GLU A 23 -21.16 -28.40 10.37
N GLU A 24 -21.58 -28.43 11.64
CA GLU A 24 -21.82 -27.23 12.43
C GLU A 24 -21.53 -27.48 13.92
N LEU A 25 -20.83 -26.54 14.56
CA LEU A 25 -20.71 -26.49 16.02
C LEU A 25 -21.64 -25.43 16.60
N ARG A 26 -22.50 -25.84 17.54
CA ARG A 26 -23.36 -24.95 18.33
C ARG A 26 -22.89 -24.89 19.76
N ARG A 27 -23.03 -23.73 20.41
CA ARG A 27 -22.88 -23.55 21.86
C ARG A 27 -24.22 -23.04 22.42
N ASN A 28 -24.84 -23.80 23.31
CA ASN A 28 -26.19 -23.52 23.84
C ASN A 28 -27.23 -23.26 22.73
N GLY A 29 -27.16 -23.99 21.62
CA GLY A 29 -28.08 -23.84 20.47
C GLY A 29 -27.74 -22.70 19.50
N ILE A 30 -26.70 -21.89 19.77
CA ILE A 30 -26.24 -20.81 18.88
C ILE A 30 -25.04 -21.28 18.07
N ARG A 31 -25.06 -21.07 16.76
CA ARG A 31 -23.96 -21.44 15.86
C ARG A 31 -22.67 -20.68 16.21
N VAL A 32 -21.57 -21.42 16.37
CA VAL A 32 -20.23 -20.86 16.59
C VAL A 32 -19.46 -20.91 15.27
N LYS A 33 -18.83 -19.79 14.90
CA LYS A 33 -18.03 -19.71 13.66
C LYS A 33 -16.68 -20.40 13.88
N VAL A 34 -16.50 -21.58 13.29
CA VAL A 34 -15.25 -22.36 13.30
C VAL A 34 -14.70 -22.43 11.87
N SER A 35 -13.37 -22.30 11.69
CA SER A 35 -12.73 -22.45 10.38
C SER A 35 -12.81 -23.90 9.90
N GLY A 36 -12.88 -24.12 8.57
CA GLY A 36 -13.16 -25.42 7.97
C GLY A 36 -12.25 -26.56 8.47
N GLN A 37 -10.92 -26.38 8.39
CA GLN A 37 -9.96 -27.39 8.86
C GLN A 37 -10.07 -27.66 10.37
N ALA A 38 -10.28 -26.64 11.20
CA ALA A 38 -10.45 -26.83 12.64
C ALA A 38 -11.73 -27.62 12.96
N LEU A 39 -12.83 -27.36 12.25
CA LEU A 39 -14.08 -28.09 12.42
C LEU A 39 -13.93 -29.57 12.02
N GLN A 40 -13.24 -29.84 10.90
CA GLN A 40 -12.97 -31.20 10.44
C GLN A 40 -12.07 -31.98 11.43
N VAL A 41 -11.04 -31.34 11.98
CA VAL A 41 -10.23 -31.94 13.06
C VAL A 41 -11.11 -32.30 14.27
N LEU A 42 -12.01 -31.39 14.69
CA LEU A 42 -12.92 -31.67 15.80
C LEU A 42 -13.88 -32.82 15.51
N ILE A 43 -14.39 -32.94 14.27
CA ILE A 43 -15.25 -34.05 13.86
C ILE A 43 -14.52 -35.38 13.98
N VAL A 44 -13.31 -35.51 13.41
CA VAL A 44 -12.52 -36.75 13.49
C VAL A 44 -12.21 -37.11 14.95
N LEU A 45 -11.78 -36.13 15.76
CA LEU A 45 -11.48 -36.35 17.17
C LEU A 45 -12.73 -36.74 17.99
N ALA A 46 -13.88 -36.12 17.72
CA ALA A 46 -15.12 -36.42 18.42
C ALA A 46 -15.73 -37.78 18.00
N SER A 47 -15.56 -38.17 16.74
CA SER A 47 -15.96 -39.50 16.22
C SER A 47 -15.12 -40.64 16.80
N GLU A 48 -13.83 -40.40 17.10
CA GLU A 48 -12.94 -41.35 17.76
C GLU A 48 -12.78 -41.10 19.28
N ARG A 49 -13.89 -40.74 19.94
CA ARG A 49 -13.91 -40.36 21.37
C ARG A 49 -13.14 -41.33 22.27
N GLY A 50 -12.29 -40.78 23.14
CA GLY A 50 -11.51 -41.53 24.12
C GLY A 50 -10.35 -42.34 23.53
N ARG A 51 -10.25 -42.47 22.20
CA ARG A 51 -9.10 -43.09 21.52
C ARG A 51 -8.07 -42.03 21.13
N LEU A 52 -6.83 -42.47 21.02
CA LEU A 52 -5.75 -41.64 20.51
C LEU A 52 -5.87 -41.60 18.99
N VAL A 53 -6.09 -40.41 18.43
CA VAL A 53 -6.04 -40.18 16.99
C VAL A 53 -4.63 -39.73 16.66
N THR A 54 -3.91 -40.54 15.89
CA THR A 54 -2.50 -40.26 15.55
C THR A 54 -2.39 -39.14 14.52
N ARG A 55 -1.25 -38.44 14.53
CA ARG A 55 -0.96 -37.41 13.52
C ARG A 55 -0.98 -37.96 12.10
N GLU A 56 -0.46 -39.16 11.89
CA GLU A 56 -0.50 -39.85 10.58
C GLU A 56 -1.93 -40.10 10.11
N HIS A 57 -2.83 -40.47 11.02
CA HIS A 57 -4.24 -40.67 10.69
C HIS A 57 -4.91 -39.34 10.31
N LEU A 58 -4.65 -38.28 11.08
CA LEU A 58 -5.17 -36.94 10.77
C LEU A 58 -4.63 -36.40 9.43
N HIS A 59 -3.35 -36.64 9.13
CA HIS A 59 -2.76 -36.28 7.84
C HIS A 59 -3.49 -36.98 6.71
N LYS A 60 -3.65 -38.31 6.80
CA LYS A 60 -4.29 -39.10 5.75
C LYS A 60 -5.75 -38.74 5.50
N VAL A 61 -6.50 -38.40 6.55
CA VAL A 61 -7.94 -38.11 6.46
C VAL A 61 -8.22 -36.67 6.06
N LEU A 62 -7.41 -35.70 6.51
CA LEU A 62 -7.71 -34.28 6.38
C LEU A 62 -6.78 -33.51 5.42
N TRP A 63 -5.61 -34.09 5.07
CA TRP A 63 -4.62 -33.51 4.17
C TRP A 63 -4.26 -34.50 3.04
N PRO A 64 -5.07 -34.59 1.96
CA PRO A 64 -4.72 -35.41 0.80
C PRO A 64 -3.42 -34.91 0.13
N GLU A 65 -2.69 -35.79 -0.58
CA GLU A 65 -1.34 -35.55 -1.16
C GLU A 65 -1.20 -34.31 -2.08
N THR A 66 -2.32 -33.70 -2.48
CA THR A 66 -2.36 -32.46 -3.28
C THR A 66 -2.39 -31.18 -2.43
N SER A 67 -2.26 -31.28 -1.11
CA SER A 67 -2.33 -30.13 -0.19
C SER A 67 -0.96 -29.46 -0.06
N PHE A 68 -0.82 -28.20 -0.48
CA PHE A 68 0.41 -27.42 -0.33
C PHE A 68 0.47 -26.75 1.05
N GLY A 69 1.47 -27.08 1.88
CA GLY A 69 1.72 -26.47 3.19
C GLY A 69 2.35 -27.43 4.21
N ASP A 70 2.93 -26.89 5.28
CA ASP A 70 3.46 -27.69 6.39
C ASP A 70 2.30 -28.29 7.23
N PHE A 71 2.11 -29.60 7.14
CA PHE A 71 1.08 -30.34 7.86
C PHE A 71 1.17 -30.15 9.38
N GLU A 72 2.37 -30.16 9.96
CA GLU A 72 2.56 -30.03 11.40
C GLU A 72 2.16 -28.62 11.86
N HIS A 73 2.53 -27.60 11.08
CA HIS A 73 2.12 -26.23 11.37
C HIS A 73 0.59 -26.07 11.28
N GLY A 74 -0.03 -26.60 10.22
CA GLY A 74 -1.48 -26.53 10.00
C GLY A 74 -2.29 -27.26 11.07
N LEU A 75 -1.87 -28.46 11.47
CA LEU A 75 -2.53 -29.23 12.52
C LEU A 75 -2.44 -28.54 13.89
N ASN A 76 -1.26 -28.01 14.24
CA ASN A 76 -1.08 -27.29 15.50
C ASN A 76 -1.92 -25.99 15.54
N ALA A 77 -1.98 -25.24 14.42
CA ALA A 77 -2.83 -24.06 14.31
C ALA A 77 -4.32 -24.39 14.45
N ALA A 78 -4.79 -25.46 13.81
CA ALA A 78 -6.18 -25.92 13.91
C ALA A 78 -6.55 -26.32 15.34
N VAL A 79 -5.71 -27.08 16.04
CA VAL A 79 -5.97 -27.50 17.43
C VAL A 79 -5.92 -26.31 18.39
N ASN A 80 -4.97 -25.38 18.23
CA ASN A 80 -4.92 -24.17 19.05
C ASN A 80 -6.18 -23.31 18.86
N ARG A 81 -6.67 -23.19 17.63
CA ARG A 81 -7.92 -22.49 17.35
C ARG A 81 -9.13 -23.17 17.98
N LEU A 82 -9.19 -24.51 17.95
CA LEU A 82 -10.23 -25.27 18.67
C LEU A 82 -10.17 -25.00 20.17
N ARG A 83 -8.98 -24.92 20.76
CA ARG A 83 -8.82 -24.63 22.18
C ARG A 83 -9.34 -23.24 22.55
N GLU A 84 -9.02 -22.22 21.75
CA GLU A 84 -9.57 -20.87 21.94
C GLU A 84 -11.11 -20.87 21.91
N ILE A 85 -11.70 -21.58 20.94
CA ILE A 85 -13.16 -21.60 20.73
C ILE A 85 -13.88 -22.39 21.84
N LEU A 86 -13.31 -23.52 22.26
CA LEU A 86 -13.87 -24.38 23.30
C LEU A 86 -13.57 -23.87 24.72
N GLY A 87 -12.68 -22.90 24.88
CA GLY A 87 -12.17 -22.45 26.18
C GLY A 87 -11.33 -23.52 26.87
N ASP A 88 -10.52 -24.22 26.08
CA ASP A 88 -9.68 -25.35 26.48
C ASP A 88 -8.19 -24.94 26.59
N SER A 89 -7.37 -25.74 27.29
CA SER A 89 -5.94 -25.47 27.50
C SER A 89 -5.08 -26.68 27.16
N ALA A 90 -3.89 -26.44 26.60
CA ALA A 90 -2.92 -27.51 26.36
C ALA A 90 -2.31 -28.06 27.66
N ILE A 91 -2.24 -27.24 28.72
CA ILE A 91 -1.63 -27.58 30.01
C ILE A 91 -2.66 -28.24 30.95
N ASN A 92 -3.93 -27.86 30.84
CA ASN A 92 -5.04 -28.43 31.61
C ASN A 92 -6.24 -28.72 30.69
N PRO A 93 -6.20 -29.82 29.91
CA PRO A 93 -7.19 -30.08 28.88
C PRO A 93 -8.52 -30.53 29.47
N LYS A 94 -9.61 -29.93 28.97
CA LYS A 94 -11.01 -30.26 29.26
C LYS A 94 -11.66 -31.05 28.12
N TYR A 95 -11.23 -30.84 26.88
CA TYR A 95 -11.85 -31.44 25.70
C TYR A 95 -10.83 -32.16 24.81
N ILE A 96 -9.68 -31.54 24.53
CA ILE A 96 -8.64 -32.08 23.64
C ILE A 96 -7.30 -32.18 24.37
N GLU A 97 -6.93 -33.41 24.70
CA GLU A 97 -5.65 -33.74 25.32
C GLU A 97 -4.58 -33.97 24.23
N THR A 98 -3.42 -33.33 24.38
CA THR A 98 -2.26 -33.61 23.52
C THR A 98 -1.46 -34.76 24.11
N ILE A 99 -1.21 -35.80 23.31
CA ILE A 99 -0.24 -36.85 23.65
C ILE A 99 1.06 -36.55 22.88
N PRO A 100 2.14 -36.12 23.57
CA PRO A 100 3.36 -35.66 22.91
C PRO A 100 3.90 -36.67 21.89
N ARG A 101 4.22 -36.17 20.69
CA ARG A 101 4.77 -36.94 19.56
C ARG A 101 3.88 -38.05 19.00
N GLN A 102 2.62 -38.17 19.44
CA GLN A 102 1.72 -39.22 18.98
C GLN A 102 0.46 -38.66 18.34
N GLY A 103 -0.20 -37.68 18.95
CA GLY A 103 -1.43 -37.10 18.42
C GLY A 103 -2.33 -36.49 19.49
N TYR A 104 -3.63 -36.57 19.28
CA TYR A 104 -4.63 -35.93 20.13
C TYR A 104 -5.72 -36.92 20.54
N ARG A 105 -6.28 -36.71 21.74
CA ARG A 105 -7.37 -37.52 22.29
C ARG A 105 -8.52 -36.61 22.73
N PHE A 106 -9.73 -36.96 22.30
CA PHE A 106 -10.94 -36.26 22.73
C PHE A 106 -11.46 -36.85 24.04
N ILE A 107 -11.43 -36.05 25.11
CA ILE A 107 -11.68 -36.49 26.49
C ILE A 107 -13.01 -35.98 27.08
N ALA A 108 -13.81 -35.27 26.29
CA ALA A 108 -15.07 -34.70 26.76
C ALA A 108 -16.10 -35.79 27.14
N ALA A 109 -16.91 -35.53 28.17
CA ALA A 109 -18.04 -36.39 28.55
C ALA A 109 -19.25 -36.18 27.62
N THR A 110 -19.57 -37.14 26.75
CA THR A 110 -20.80 -37.12 25.92
C THR A 110 -21.87 -38.00 26.56
N LYS A 111 -23.11 -37.49 26.62
CA LYS A 111 -24.32 -38.29 26.89
C LYS A 111 -24.86 -38.75 25.55
N VAL A 112 -24.87 -40.06 25.32
CA VAL A 112 -25.68 -40.68 24.27
C VAL A 112 -26.94 -41.16 24.99
N GLU A 113 -28.11 -40.63 24.63
CA GLU A 113 -29.38 -41.19 25.13
C GLU A 113 -29.66 -42.48 24.35
N ASP A 114 -29.40 -43.62 25.01
CA ASP A 114 -29.93 -44.92 24.64
C ASP A 114 -31.44 -44.98 24.95
N GLU A 115 -32.20 -45.65 24.07
CA GLU A 115 -33.62 -45.94 24.22
C GLU A 115 -33.94 -46.55 25.61
N GLN A 116 -34.73 -45.84 26.42
CA GLN A 116 -35.42 -46.40 27.58
C GLN A 116 -36.95 -46.27 27.43
N VAL A 117 -37.57 -47.41 27.18
CA VAL A 117 -39.03 -47.64 27.21
C VAL A 117 -39.51 -47.63 28.67
N PRO A 118 -40.45 -46.77 29.08
CA PRO A 118 -41.05 -46.85 30.40
C PRO A 118 -42.25 -47.82 30.44
N PRO A 119 -42.54 -48.46 31.58
CA PRO A 119 -43.63 -49.42 31.72
C PRO A 119 -45.00 -48.76 31.93
N LEU A 120 -46.05 -49.51 31.59
CA LEU A 120 -47.47 -49.15 31.62
C LEU A 120 -47.94 -48.54 32.97
N PRO A 121 -48.68 -47.42 32.95
CA PRO A 121 -49.37 -46.89 34.14
C PRO A 121 -50.78 -47.51 34.31
N PRO A 122 -51.29 -47.62 35.55
CA PRO A 122 -52.62 -48.16 35.85
C PRO A 122 -53.75 -47.18 35.49
N ILE A 123 -54.91 -47.79 35.31
CA ILE A 123 -56.15 -47.24 34.74
C ILE A 123 -56.88 -46.27 35.68
N ALA A 124 -57.45 -45.24 35.03
CA ALA A 124 -58.60 -44.38 35.38
C ALA A 124 -58.42 -43.15 36.29
N SER A 125 -58.50 -41.98 35.66
CA SER A 125 -59.69 -41.13 35.77
C SER A 125 -59.75 -40.12 34.62
N THR A 126 -60.97 -39.85 34.19
CA THR A 126 -61.40 -39.24 32.93
C THR A 126 -61.16 -37.73 32.86
N GLU A 127 -60.41 -37.27 31.85
CA GLU A 127 -60.51 -35.90 31.31
C GLU A 127 -61.12 -35.95 29.89
N PRO A 128 -62.01 -35.01 29.52
CA PRO A 128 -62.77 -35.07 28.26
C PRO A 128 -61.88 -34.78 27.03
N PRO A 129 -62.30 -35.22 25.82
CA PRO A 129 -61.45 -35.26 24.64
C PRO A 129 -61.05 -33.85 24.16
N ARG A 130 -59.74 -33.63 23.97
CA ARG A 130 -59.21 -32.46 23.24
C ARG A 130 -59.64 -32.51 21.77
N PRO A 131 -60.08 -31.38 21.17
CA PRO A 131 -60.49 -31.32 19.76
C PRO A 131 -59.30 -31.55 18.81
N PRO A 132 -59.54 -31.99 17.56
CA PRO A 132 -58.48 -32.27 16.60
C PRO A 132 -57.63 -31.02 16.33
N ALA A 133 -56.31 -31.22 16.21
CA ALA A 133 -55.37 -30.16 15.89
C ALA A 133 -55.79 -29.46 14.59
N LYS A 134 -56.08 -28.17 14.68
CA LYS A 134 -56.45 -27.33 13.52
C LYS A 134 -55.26 -27.28 12.56
N LEU A 135 -55.49 -27.65 11.30
CA LEU A 135 -54.54 -27.48 10.20
C LEU A 135 -53.98 -26.03 10.23
N PRO A 136 -52.67 -25.83 10.02
CA PRO A 136 -52.06 -24.51 10.08
C PRO A 136 -52.73 -23.58 9.09
N SER A 137 -53.16 -22.41 9.58
CA SER A 137 -53.89 -21.42 8.77
C SER A 137 -53.11 -21.04 7.50
N ARG A 138 -53.84 -20.66 6.44
CA ARG A 138 -53.28 -20.24 5.13
C ARG A 138 -52.10 -19.24 5.25
N ARG A 139 -52.03 -18.44 6.32
CA ARG A 139 -50.93 -17.51 6.62
C ARG A 139 -49.58 -18.18 6.87
N TRP A 140 -49.56 -19.39 7.42
CA TRP A 140 -48.33 -20.15 7.70
C TRP A 140 -47.67 -20.69 6.42
N TRP A 141 -48.49 -21.19 5.48
CA TRP A 141 -48.02 -21.62 4.16
C TRP A 141 -47.54 -20.44 3.31
N ILE A 142 -48.17 -19.27 3.43
CA ILE A 142 -47.70 -18.03 2.80
C ILE A 142 -46.34 -17.63 3.37
N ALA A 143 -46.14 -17.69 4.69
CA ALA A 143 -44.86 -17.35 5.32
C ALA A 143 -43.72 -18.30 4.89
N LEU A 144 -44.00 -19.61 4.80
CA LEU A 144 -43.04 -20.60 4.27
C LEU A 144 -42.71 -20.38 2.79
N ALA A 145 -43.70 -20.06 1.97
CA ALA A 145 -43.48 -19.75 0.56
C ALA A 145 -42.64 -18.47 0.40
N VAL A 146 -42.89 -17.43 1.20
CA VAL A 146 -42.09 -16.20 1.20
C VAL A 146 -40.65 -16.49 1.66
N ALA A 147 -40.45 -17.28 2.72
CA ALA A 147 -39.13 -17.66 3.18
C ALA A 147 -38.36 -18.49 2.13
N ALA A 148 -39.03 -19.41 1.45
CA ALA A 148 -38.43 -20.18 0.35
C ALA A 148 -38.05 -19.27 -0.83
N CYS A 149 -38.91 -18.33 -1.22
CA CYS A 149 -38.59 -17.34 -2.25
C CYS A 149 -37.40 -16.45 -1.87
N ILE A 150 -37.29 -16.03 -0.61
CA ILE A 150 -36.14 -15.26 -0.11
C ILE A 150 -34.86 -16.09 -0.18
N LEU A 151 -34.89 -17.36 0.25
CA LEU A 151 -33.73 -18.25 0.20
C LEU A 151 -33.29 -18.54 -1.24
N ILE A 152 -34.23 -18.79 -2.15
CA ILE A 152 -33.94 -18.95 -3.58
C ILE A 152 -33.36 -17.67 -4.15
N SER A 153 -33.90 -16.50 -3.80
CA SER A 153 -33.37 -15.21 -4.26
C SER A 153 -31.94 -14.98 -3.76
N LEU A 154 -31.66 -15.25 -2.48
CA LEU A 154 -30.31 -15.19 -1.91
C LEU A 154 -29.35 -16.19 -2.58
N ALA A 155 -29.81 -17.40 -2.87
CA ALA A 155 -29.02 -18.41 -3.58
C ALA A 155 -28.72 -17.98 -5.02
N CYS A 156 -29.70 -17.43 -5.74
CA CYS A 156 -29.52 -16.87 -7.09
C CYS A 156 -28.56 -15.68 -7.10
N ILE A 157 -28.66 -14.77 -6.11
CA ILE A 157 -27.73 -13.63 -5.97
C ILE A 157 -26.30 -14.14 -5.73
N ARG A 158 -26.11 -15.11 -4.83
CA ARG A 158 -24.80 -15.72 -4.56
C ARG A 158 -24.24 -16.46 -5.77
N LEU A 159 -25.08 -17.20 -6.49
CA LEU A 159 -24.67 -17.92 -7.69
C LEU A 159 -24.28 -16.96 -8.81
N LYS A 160 -25.07 -15.88 -9.02
CA LYS A 160 -24.76 -14.82 -9.97
C LYS A 160 -23.41 -14.16 -9.64
N ALA A 161 -23.20 -13.77 -8.39
CA ALA A 161 -21.92 -13.20 -7.95
C ALA A 161 -20.74 -14.15 -8.16
N ARG A 162 -20.90 -15.46 -7.91
CA ARG A 162 -19.85 -16.45 -8.18
C ARG A 162 -19.57 -16.65 -9.66
N LEU A 163 -20.60 -16.64 -10.50
CA LEU A 163 -20.46 -16.77 -11.95
C LEU A 163 -19.80 -15.52 -12.56
N GLU A 164 -20.16 -14.34 -12.08
CA GLU A 164 -19.52 -13.07 -12.45
C GLU A 164 -18.03 -13.10 -12.08
N GLU A 165 -17.69 -13.50 -10.85
CA GLU A 165 -16.31 -13.60 -10.39
C GLU A 165 -15.51 -14.64 -11.20
N ALA A 166 -16.08 -15.82 -11.45
CA ALA A 166 -15.43 -16.86 -12.26
C ALA A 166 -15.21 -16.41 -13.71
N SER A 167 -16.21 -15.76 -14.31
CA SER A 167 -16.10 -15.22 -15.69
C SER A 167 -15.04 -14.13 -15.77
N ARG A 168 -14.95 -13.28 -14.75
CA ARG A 168 -13.95 -12.23 -14.64
C ARG A 168 -12.54 -12.79 -14.47
N LEU A 169 -12.33 -13.77 -13.60
CA LEU A 169 -11.03 -14.43 -13.45
C LEU A 169 -10.58 -15.11 -14.75
N LEU A 170 -11.50 -15.75 -15.47
CA LEU A 170 -11.23 -16.33 -16.79
C LEU A 170 -10.88 -15.25 -17.83
N ARG A 171 -11.50 -14.07 -17.78
CA ARG A 171 -11.15 -12.92 -18.62
C ARG A 171 -9.72 -12.44 -18.32
N ILE A 172 -9.39 -12.30 -17.04
CA ILE A 172 -8.06 -11.86 -16.60
C ILE A 172 -6.97 -12.87 -17.01
N GLN A 173 -7.23 -14.18 -16.89
CA GLN A 173 -6.30 -15.22 -17.34
C GLN A 173 -6.00 -15.21 -18.84
N ARG A 174 -6.86 -14.57 -19.66
CA ARG A 174 -6.65 -14.42 -21.10
C ARG A 174 -5.87 -13.16 -21.47
N LEU A 175 -5.65 -12.26 -20.51
CA LEU A 175 -4.90 -11.03 -20.74
C LEU A 175 -3.43 -11.39 -20.95
N THR A 176 -2.86 -10.84 -22.01
CA THR A 176 -1.46 -11.07 -22.36
C THR A 176 -0.71 -9.77 -22.15
N VAL A 177 0.31 -9.81 -21.30
CA VAL A 177 1.21 -8.68 -21.06
C VAL A 177 2.46 -8.86 -21.92
N VAL A 178 2.74 -7.90 -22.78
CA VAL A 178 3.93 -7.91 -23.66
C VAL A 178 4.71 -6.61 -23.51
N PRO A 179 6.05 -6.65 -23.54
CA PRO A 179 6.83 -5.42 -23.69
C PRO A 179 6.45 -4.71 -24.99
N PHE A 180 6.04 -3.44 -24.88
CA PHE A 180 5.79 -2.59 -26.05
C PHE A 180 7.07 -1.87 -26.48
N THR A 181 7.91 -1.50 -25.52
CA THR A 181 9.26 -0.98 -25.74
C THR A 181 10.30 -1.84 -25.05
N SER A 182 11.50 -1.89 -25.62
CA SER A 182 12.71 -2.43 -24.99
C SER A 182 13.90 -1.58 -25.42
N LEU A 183 13.78 -0.28 -25.16
CA LEU A 183 14.69 0.76 -25.63
C LEU A 183 15.72 1.08 -24.55
N PRO A 184 16.97 1.45 -24.89
CA PRO A 184 17.92 1.99 -23.92
C PRO A 184 17.43 3.35 -23.40
N GLY A 185 17.65 3.64 -22.12
CA GLY A 185 17.13 4.85 -21.48
C GLY A 185 15.75 4.64 -20.85
N ASN A 186 15.04 5.74 -20.61
CA ASN A 186 13.77 5.79 -19.91
C ASN A 186 12.68 6.32 -20.82
N VAL A 187 11.51 5.72 -20.72
CA VAL A 187 10.27 6.15 -21.37
C VAL A 187 9.28 6.73 -20.36
N THR A 188 8.32 7.53 -20.83
CA THR A 188 7.29 8.16 -19.99
C THR A 188 6.00 8.48 -20.74
N SER A 189 4.91 8.69 -20.00
CA SER A 189 3.63 9.25 -20.45
C SER A 189 3.08 8.67 -21.77
N PRO A 190 2.65 7.39 -21.80
CA PRO A 190 2.07 6.81 -23.00
C PRO A 190 0.70 7.41 -23.36
N ALA A 191 0.44 7.59 -24.66
CA ALA A 191 -0.86 7.99 -25.19
C ALA A 191 -1.17 7.26 -26.51
N PHE A 192 -2.36 6.67 -26.62
CA PHE A 192 -2.80 6.05 -27.87
C PHE A 192 -3.20 7.08 -28.93
N SER A 193 -2.96 6.75 -30.20
CA SER A 193 -3.65 7.38 -31.31
C SER A 193 -5.16 7.09 -31.24
N PRO A 194 -6.04 7.94 -31.79
CA PRO A 194 -7.50 7.75 -31.70
C PRO A 194 -8.01 6.46 -32.34
N ASP A 195 -7.30 5.95 -33.34
CA ASP A 195 -7.59 4.66 -33.99
C ASP A 195 -6.98 3.46 -33.26
N GLY A 196 -6.15 3.69 -32.23
CA GLY A 196 -5.47 2.67 -31.45
C GLY A 196 -4.37 1.91 -32.20
N SER A 197 -3.87 2.45 -33.32
CA SER A 197 -2.83 1.81 -34.13
C SER A 197 -1.41 2.23 -33.76
N GLU A 198 -1.24 3.36 -33.05
CA GLU A 198 0.03 3.93 -32.65
C GLU A 198 0.02 4.34 -31.17
N VAL A 199 1.21 4.47 -30.58
CA VAL A 199 1.42 4.98 -29.23
C VAL A 199 2.47 6.08 -29.27
N ALA A 200 2.10 7.26 -28.78
CA ALA A 200 3.02 8.35 -28.48
C ALA A 200 3.58 8.22 -27.06
N PHE A 201 4.85 8.54 -26.87
CA PHE A 201 5.50 8.50 -25.56
C PHE A 201 6.75 9.39 -25.54
N GLY A 202 7.19 9.76 -24.33
CA GLY A 202 8.44 10.46 -24.12
C GLY A 202 9.60 9.46 -24.00
N TRP A 203 10.75 9.75 -24.59
CA TRP A 203 11.95 8.90 -24.47
C TRP A 203 13.24 9.73 -24.42
N ASP A 204 14.16 9.36 -23.52
CA ASP A 204 15.45 10.06 -23.28
C ASP A 204 16.69 9.30 -23.81
N GLY A 205 16.50 8.14 -24.43
CA GLY A 205 17.61 7.26 -24.83
C GLY A 205 18.54 7.90 -25.86
N GLU A 206 17.98 8.50 -26.92
CA GLU A 206 18.80 9.20 -27.94
C GLU A 206 19.37 10.54 -27.45
N THR A 207 18.86 11.07 -26.34
CA THR A 207 19.38 12.31 -25.74
C THR A 207 20.45 12.00 -24.68
N ASN A 208 20.80 10.72 -24.48
CA ASN A 208 21.69 10.24 -23.44
C ASN A 208 21.28 10.71 -22.04
N GLY A 209 19.97 10.73 -21.77
CA GLY A 209 19.41 11.17 -20.49
C GLY A 209 19.39 12.69 -20.29
N ALA A 210 19.64 13.50 -21.32
CA ALA A 210 19.54 14.96 -21.23
C ALA A 210 18.08 15.46 -21.13
N GLY A 211 17.11 14.59 -21.42
CA GLY A 211 15.68 14.87 -21.30
C GLY A 211 14.84 14.10 -22.33
N TYR A 212 13.53 14.09 -22.15
CA TYR A 212 12.57 13.40 -23.00
C TYR A 212 12.24 14.21 -24.26
N ASP A 213 12.30 13.55 -25.41
CA ASP A 213 11.63 13.99 -26.63
C ASP A 213 10.37 13.14 -26.89
N LEU A 214 9.44 13.66 -27.69
CA LEU A 214 8.26 12.94 -28.14
C LEU A 214 8.62 11.96 -29.24
N TYR A 215 8.16 10.72 -29.11
CA TYR A 215 8.25 9.67 -30.09
C TYR A 215 6.87 9.08 -30.37
N VAL A 216 6.71 8.51 -31.56
CA VAL A 216 5.53 7.76 -31.97
C VAL A 216 5.97 6.39 -32.47
N LYS A 217 5.35 5.32 -31.99
CA LYS A 217 5.62 3.94 -32.43
C LYS A 217 4.31 3.29 -32.87
N ALA A 218 4.29 2.81 -34.11
CA ALA A 218 3.20 1.98 -34.61
C ALA A 218 3.21 0.60 -33.93
N ILE A 219 2.02 0.06 -33.62
CA ILE A 219 1.89 -1.26 -33.02
C ILE A 219 2.28 -2.33 -34.05
N GLY A 220 3.23 -3.19 -33.68
CA GLY A 220 3.84 -4.17 -34.60
C GLY A 220 5.09 -3.67 -35.32
N SER A 221 5.47 -2.40 -35.15
CA SER A 221 6.78 -1.88 -35.56
C SER A 221 7.77 -1.94 -34.38
N GLU A 222 9.03 -2.19 -34.67
CA GLU A 222 10.13 -2.12 -33.68
C GLU A 222 10.65 -0.68 -33.49
N ASN A 223 10.70 0.10 -34.56
CA ASN A 223 11.36 1.40 -34.56
C ASN A 223 10.37 2.53 -34.23
N PRO A 224 10.61 3.32 -33.16
CA PRO A 224 9.88 4.56 -32.92
C PRO A 224 10.37 5.68 -33.84
N LEU A 225 9.47 6.58 -34.24
CA LEU A 225 9.79 7.82 -34.96
C LEU A 225 9.94 8.96 -33.96
N ARG A 226 11.08 9.65 -33.98
CA ARG A 226 11.30 10.87 -33.20
C ARG A 226 10.56 12.05 -33.81
N ILE A 227 9.74 12.72 -33.00
CA ILE A 227 8.88 13.83 -33.44
C ILE A 227 9.47 15.17 -33.03
N THR A 228 9.99 15.29 -31.81
CA THR A 228 10.59 16.54 -31.28
C THR A 228 12.10 16.40 -31.09
N HIS A 229 12.77 17.55 -31.05
CA HIS A 229 14.23 17.66 -30.91
C HIS A 229 14.60 18.71 -29.83
N HIS A 230 13.72 18.85 -28.84
CA HIS A 230 13.79 19.84 -27.78
C HIS A 230 13.59 19.12 -26.45
N PRO A 231 14.67 18.53 -25.90
CA PRO A 231 14.59 17.66 -24.74
C PRO A 231 13.96 18.39 -23.54
N SER A 232 13.07 17.68 -22.87
CA SER A 232 12.32 18.17 -21.72
C SER A 232 12.69 17.39 -20.46
N GLU A 233 12.74 18.04 -19.31
CA GLU A 233 12.94 17.34 -18.04
C GLU A 233 11.75 16.44 -17.70
N LYS A 234 10.54 16.89 -18.03
CA LYS A 234 9.28 16.17 -17.82
C LYS A 234 8.32 16.43 -18.97
N LEU A 235 7.74 15.37 -19.51
CA LEU A 235 6.88 15.40 -20.70
C LEU A 235 5.60 14.61 -20.43
N SER A 236 4.45 15.23 -20.68
CA SER A 236 3.11 14.61 -20.62
C SER A 236 2.47 14.77 -21.97
N ILE A 237 1.77 13.73 -22.42
CA ILE A 237 1.39 13.55 -23.81
C ILE A 237 -0.08 13.15 -23.86
N ALA A 238 -0.83 13.81 -24.75
CA ALA A 238 -2.21 13.44 -25.05
C ALA A 238 -2.52 13.65 -26.54
N TRP A 239 -2.99 12.60 -27.22
CA TRP A 239 -3.34 12.66 -28.64
C TRP A 239 -4.69 13.35 -28.83
N SER A 240 -4.81 14.23 -29.82
CA SER A 240 -6.08 14.87 -30.16
C SER A 240 -7.10 13.84 -30.64
N PRO A 241 -8.40 13.98 -30.31
CA PRO A 241 -9.42 13.01 -30.71
C PRO A 241 -9.57 12.85 -32.23
N ASP A 242 -9.23 13.89 -33.01
CA ASP A 242 -9.26 13.88 -34.47
C ASP A 242 -7.98 13.30 -35.11
N GLY A 243 -6.98 12.96 -34.30
CA GLY A 243 -5.71 12.36 -34.72
C GLY A 243 -4.73 13.34 -35.35
N ARG A 244 -5.06 14.62 -35.50
CA ARG A 244 -4.27 15.60 -36.26
C ARG A 244 -3.12 16.22 -35.47
N ALA A 245 -3.15 16.14 -34.14
CA ALA A 245 -2.16 16.76 -33.27
C ALA A 245 -1.90 15.91 -32.03
N ILE A 246 -0.71 16.06 -31.47
CA ILE A 246 -0.33 15.56 -30.16
C ILE A 246 -0.12 16.80 -29.28
N ALA A 247 -0.88 16.88 -28.18
CA ALA A 247 -0.63 17.86 -27.14
C ALA A 247 0.51 17.36 -26.25
N ILE A 248 1.49 18.22 -26.00
CA ILE A 248 2.56 17.95 -25.04
C ILE A 248 2.60 19.04 -23.97
N SER A 249 2.72 18.64 -22.72
CA SER A 249 3.07 19.52 -21.60
C SER A 249 4.55 19.34 -21.35
N ARG A 250 5.32 20.43 -21.48
CA ARG A 250 6.77 20.44 -21.41
C ARG A 250 7.23 21.22 -20.17
N VAL A 251 8.16 20.63 -19.41
CA VAL A 251 8.96 21.34 -18.40
C VAL A 251 10.42 21.43 -18.89
N SER A 252 10.95 22.64 -18.97
CA SER A 252 12.32 22.89 -19.45
C SER A 252 13.02 23.96 -18.62
N LYS A 253 14.33 23.78 -18.40
CA LYS A 253 15.21 24.73 -17.70
C LYS A 253 15.39 26.07 -18.43
N GLU A 254 15.19 26.12 -19.75
CA GLU A 254 15.49 27.30 -20.59
C GLU A 254 14.25 28.19 -20.87
N GLY A 255 13.18 28.07 -20.08
CA GLY A 255 11.98 28.90 -20.23
C GLY A 255 11.03 28.49 -21.36
N ALA A 256 11.28 27.34 -22.00
CA ALA A 256 10.40 26.73 -23.00
C ALA A 256 9.23 25.93 -22.39
N SER A 257 8.96 26.07 -21.09
CA SER A 257 7.84 25.38 -20.44
C SER A 257 6.49 25.85 -20.98
N GLY A 258 5.55 24.93 -21.12
CA GLY A 258 4.22 25.22 -21.65
C GLY A 258 3.56 24.02 -22.30
N ILE A 259 2.40 24.28 -22.88
CA ILE A 259 1.63 23.30 -23.64
C ILE A 259 1.75 23.60 -25.12
N PHE A 260 2.11 22.58 -25.90
CA PHE A 260 2.34 22.68 -27.33
C PHE A 260 1.48 21.68 -28.09
N LEU A 261 1.12 22.01 -29.33
CA LEU A 261 0.58 21.08 -30.30
C LEU A 261 1.66 20.73 -31.31
N VAL A 262 1.82 19.44 -31.59
CA VAL A 262 2.81 18.90 -32.50
C VAL A 262 2.12 17.96 -33.50
N PRO A 263 2.39 18.05 -34.81
CA PRO A 263 1.87 17.06 -35.76
C PRO A 263 2.45 15.66 -35.47
N PRO A 264 1.65 14.58 -35.55
CA PRO A 264 2.12 13.22 -35.26
C PRO A 264 3.25 12.71 -36.18
N THR A 265 3.39 13.31 -37.37
CA THR A 265 4.44 12.98 -38.35
C THR A 265 5.70 13.84 -38.21
N GLY A 266 5.76 14.71 -37.19
CA GLY A 266 6.80 15.74 -37.05
C GLY A 266 6.46 17.05 -37.74
N GLY A 267 7.19 18.11 -37.40
CA GLY A 267 6.99 19.45 -37.96
C GLY A 267 7.08 20.55 -36.90
N PRO A 268 6.58 21.76 -37.21
CA PRO A 268 6.67 22.89 -36.29
C PRO A 268 5.78 22.69 -35.07
N GLU A 269 6.34 22.96 -33.90
CA GLU A 269 5.60 22.97 -32.64
C GLU A 269 4.87 24.31 -32.45
N ARG A 270 3.60 24.27 -32.05
CA ARG A 270 2.82 25.46 -31.74
C ARG A 270 2.52 25.53 -30.26
N LYS A 271 3.10 26.50 -29.55
CA LYS A 271 2.73 26.79 -28.15
C LYS A 271 1.29 27.32 -28.10
N ILE A 272 0.45 26.73 -27.26
CA ILE A 272 -0.96 27.10 -27.07
C ILE A 272 -1.25 27.63 -25.66
N SER A 273 -0.43 27.29 -24.68
CA SER A 273 -0.49 27.85 -23.33
C SER A 273 0.90 27.93 -22.71
N SER A 274 1.13 28.91 -21.86
CA SER A 274 2.26 28.88 -20.93
C SER A 274 1.90 28.00 -19.73
N ARG A 275 2.91 27.46 -19.06
CA ARG A 275 2.79 26.70 -17.82
C ARG A 275 3.73 27.33 -16.80
N SER A 276 3.23 27.53 -15.58
CA SER A 276 4.01 28.15 -14.50
C SER A 276 4.61 27.12 -13.55
N SER A 277 3.98 25.95 -13.44
CA SER A 277 4.46 24.86 -12.59
C SER A 277 5.67 24.16 -13.17
N THR A 278 6.58 23.79 -12.27
CA THR A 278 7.70 22.86 -12.50
C THR A 278 7.49 21.54 -11.74
N TYR A 279 6.44 21.46 -10.93
CA TYR A 279 6.07 20.23 -10.22
C TYR A 279 5.40 19.26 -11.20
N TRP A 280 5.51 17.96 -10.89
CA TRP A 280 5.11 16.88 -11.78
C TRP A 280 4.39 15.79 -11.00
N TYR A 281 3.15 15.48 -11.39
CA TYR A 281 2.34 14.44 -10.73
C TYR A 281 2.11 13.18 -11.57
N GLY A 282 2.51 13.17 -12.85
CA GLY A 282 2.23 12.04 -13.76
C GLY A 282 1.73 12.52 -15.12
N ASN A 283 0.75 11.83 -15.71
CA ASN A 283 0.13 12.31 -16.95
C ASN A 283 -0.90 13.41 -16.65
N GLU A 284 -0.57 14.62 -17.08
CA GLU A 284 -1.28 15.84 -16.68
C GLU A 284 -2.23 16.35 -17.76
N LEU A 285 -2.28 15.72 -18.93
CA LEU A 285 -3.08 16.17 -20.07
C LEU A 285 -4.22 15.19 -20.39
N SER A 286 -5.41 15.74 -20.64
CA SER A 286 -6.52 14.95 -21.16
C SER A 286 -7.41 15.74 -22.10
N TRP A 287 -7.65 15.20 -23.28
CA TRP A 287 -8.55 15.80 -24.27
C TRP A 287 -9.99 15.45 -23.96
N SER A 288 -10.87 16.45 -24.05
CA SER A 288 -12.30 16.18 -24.19
C SER A 288 -12.55 15.39 -25.50
N PRO A 289 -13.44 14.39 -25.52
CA PRO A 289 -13.68 13.57 -26.71
C PRO A 289 -14.15 14.34 -27.94
N ASP A 290 -14.77 15.51 -27.73
CA ASP A 290 -15.23 16.40 -28.81
C ASP A 290 -14.14 17.38 -29.30
N GLY A 291 -12.95 17.35 -28.69
CA GLY A 291 -11.80 18.19 -29.04
C GLY A 291 -11.94 19.66 -28.67
N LYS A 292 -12.99 20.08 -27.96
CA LYS A 292 -13.21 21.50 -27.63
C LYS A 292 -12.37 21.99 -26.46
N TYR A 293 -12.01 21.09 -25.56
CA TYR A 293 -11.25 21.37 -24.35
C TYR A 293 -10.05 20.43 -24.20
N LEU A 294 -8.98 20.97 -23.61
CA LEU A 294 -7.84 20.23 -23.09
C LEU A 294 -7.75 20.50 -21.59
N ALA A 295 -7.89 19.46 -20.77
CA ALA A 295 -7.65 19.55 -19.34
C ALA A 295 -6.15 19.47 -19.05
N PHE A 296 -5.67 20.29 -18.13
CA PHE A 296 -4.29 20.29 -17.67
C PHE A 296 -4.13 20.74 -16.22
N THR A 297 -2.98 20.46 -15.63
CA THR A 297 -2.61 20.91 -14.29
C THR A 297 -1.60 22.07 -14.33
N ASP A 298 -1.81 23.09 -13.49
CA ASP A 298 -0.85 24.19 -13.32
C ASP A 298 -1.02 24.87 -11.95
N HIS A 299 -0.12 25.78 -11.58
CA HIS A 299 -0.26 26.62 -10.39
C HIS A 299 -1.29 27.74 -10.60
N PRO A 300 -2.13 28.04 -9.59
CA PRO A 300 -2.88 29.28 -9.57
C PRO A 300 -1.94 30.48 -9.44
N GLU A 301 -2.30 31.60 -10.07
CA GLU A 301 -1.54 32.86 -10.00
C GLU A 301 -1.29 33.33 -8.55
N THR A 302 -2.13 32.88 -7.61
CA THR A 302 -2.11 33.25 -6.19
C THR A 302 -1.27 32.33 -5.30
N SER A 303 -0.85 31.13 -5.77
CA SER A 303 -0.07 30.19 -4.96
C SER A 303 0.85 29.33 -5.83
N TYR A 304 2.15 29.39 -5.55
CA TYR A 304 3.17 28.51 -6.16
C TYR A 304 3.31 27.17 -5.42
N GLN A 305 2.48 26.91 -4.40
CA GLN A 305 2.59 25.71 -3.55
C GLN A 305 1.42 24.73 -3.74
N SER A 306 0.53 24.98 -4.69
CA SER A 306 -0.66 24.13 -4.92
C SER A 306 -0.89 23.96 -6.41
N ILE A 307 -1.18 22.75 -6.87
CA ILE A 307 -1.50 22.48 -8.28
C ILE A 307 -3.01 22.35 -8.42
N MET A 308 -3.56 22.97 -9.46
CA MET A 308 -5.00 22.99 -9.75
C MET A 308 -5.28 22.56 -11.17
N LEU A 309 -6.53 22.14 -11.41
CA LEU A 309 -7.02 21.76 -12.73
C LEU A 309 -7.56 22.94 -13.51
N TYR A 310 -7.20 22.98 -14.79
CA TYR A 310 -7.61 23.96 -15.77
C TYR A 310 -8.22 23.29 -16.99
N LEU A 311 -9.24 23.93 -17.56
CA LEU A 311 -9.72 23.62 -18.91
C LEU A 311 -9.26 24.71 -19.86
N LEU A 312 -8.47 24.32 -20.86
CA LEU A 312 -8.11 25.17 -21.99
C LEU A 312 -9.15 25.03 -23.09
N SER A 313 -9.84 26.13 -23.42
CA SER A 313 -10.72 26.17 -24.60
C SER A 313 -9.89 26.20 -25.88
N MET A 314 -10.10 25.26 -26.79
CA MET A 314 -9.32 25.16 -28.03
C MET A 314 -9.68 26.21 -29.09
N SER A 315 -10.86 26.82 -28.98
CA SER A 315 -11.28 27.92 -29.86
C SER A 315 -10.75 29.28 -29.43
N THR A 316 -10.59 29.51 -28.12
CA THR A 316 -10.19 30.82 -27.56
C THR A 316 -8.77 30.82 -26.97
N LEU A 317 -8.20 29.64 -26.73
CA LEU A 317 -6.94 29.43 -25.99
C LEU A 317 -6.94 30.07 -24.60
N LYS A 318 -8.12 30.21 -23.99
CA LYS A 318 -8.28 30.68 -22.62
C LYS A 318 -8.38 29.50 -21.66
N ALA A 319 -7.53 29.48 -20.65
CA ALA A 319 -7.58 28.53 -19.55
C ALA A 319 -8.52 29.03 -18.44
N THR A 320 -9.37 28.15 -17.91
CA THR A 320 -10.25 28.44 -16.77
C THR A 320 -10.09 27.39 -15.67
N PRO A 321 -9.95 27.80 -14.40
CA PRO A 321 -9.83 26.87 -13.29
C PRO A 321 -11.16 26.13 -13.04
N VAL A 322 -11.07 24.88 -12.62
CA VAL A 322 -12.22 23.96 -12.49
C VAL A 322 -12.53 23.62 -11.03
N THR A 323 -11.49 23.45 -10.21
CA THR A 323 -11.59 22.92 -8.84
C THR A 323 -11.49 24.03 -7.79
N LYS A 324 -12.27 23.91 -6.72
CA LYS A 324 -12.24 24.85 -5.57
C LYS A 324 -12.02 24.17 -4.21
N ASP A 325 -12.37 22.90 -4.08
CA ASP A 325 -12.40 22.17 -2.80
C ASP A 325 -11.38 21.01 -2.76
N CYS A 326 -10.12 21.33 -3.03
CA CYS A 326 -9.00 20.39 -2.95
C CYS A 326 -7.69 21.17 -2.78
N LYS A 327 -6.73 20.66 -2.00
CA LYS A 327 -5.39 21.29 -1.91
C LYS A 327 -4.58 21.13 -3.20
N GLU A 328 -4.57 19.92 -3.76
CA GLU A 328 -3.89 19.61 -5.02
C GLU A 328 -4.81 18.78 -5.91
N ALA A 329 -5.18 19.31 -7.07
CA ALA A 329 -6.03 18.64 -8.05
C ALA A 329 -5.21 18.25 -9.28
N VAL A 330 -5.11 16.95 -9.54
CA VAL A 330 -4.15 16.35 -10.49
C VAL A 330 -4.78 15.22 -11.32
N LEU A 331 -4.02 14.73 -12.32
CA LEU A 331 -4.36 13.58 -13.17
C LEU A 331 -5.77 13.64 -13.81
N PRO A 332 -6.10 14.68 -14.59
CA PRO A 332 -7.39 14.75 -15.25
C PRO A 332 -7.53 13.65 -16.31
N SER A 333 -8.72 13.05 -16.41
CA SER A 333 -9.04 12.04 -17.42
C SER A 333 -10.51 12.15 -17.83
N PHE A 334 -10.79 12.57 -19.06
CA PHE A 334 -12.16 12.64 -19.58
C PHE A 334 -12.75 11.26 -19.84
N SER A 335 -14.03 11.09 -19.52
CA SER A 335 -14.76 9.87 -19.87
C SER A 335 -14.93 9.76 -21.39
N PRO A 336 -15.10 8.55 -21.95
CA PRO A 336 -15.22 8.37 -23.39
C PRO A 336 -16.38 9.14 -24.03
N LYS A 337 -17.44 9.40 -23.26
CA LYS A 337 -18.61 10.18 -23.70
C LYS A 337 -18.45 11.70 -23.46
N GLY A 338 -17.47 12.13 -22.67
CA GLY A 338 -17.20 13.52 -22.37
C GLY A 338 -18.15 14.18 -21.35
N GLU A 339 -19.05 13.39 -20.76
CA GLU A 339 -20.01 13.88 -19.75
C GLU A 339 -19.35 14.04 -18.37
N LEU A 340 -18.31 13.25 -18.10
CA LEU A 340 -17.59 13.21 -16.83
C LEU A 340 -16.09 13.41 -17.07
N MET A 341 -15.41 13.94 -16.06
CA MET A 341 -13.96 13.95 -15.96
C MET A 341 -13.54 13.40 -14.60
N ALA A 342 -12.77 12.32 -14.61
CA ALA A 342 -12.11 11.82 -13.42
C ALA A 342 -10.87 12.66 -13.11
N TRP A 343 -10.57 12.82 -11.84
CA TRP A 343 -9.38 13.51 -11.37
C TRP A 343 -9.04 13.08 -9.96
N VAL A 344 -7.81 13.36 -9.53
CA VAL A 344 -7.30 12.99 -8.22
C VAL A 344 -7.17 14.24 -7.35
N CYS A 345 -7.71 14.15 -6.14
CA CYS A 345 -7.54 15.16 -5.11
C CYS A 345 -6.56 14.65 -4.04
N ALA A 346 -5.42 15.33 -3.93
CA ALA A 346 -4.36 15.05 -2.97
C ALA A 346 -4.37 16.07 -1.82
N ASP A 347 -5.31 15.88 -0.87
CA ASP A 347 -5.45 16.77 0.30
C ASP A 347 -4.42 16.46 1.42
N LYS A 348 -3.94 15.22 1.46
CA LYS A 348 -3.00 14.68 2.44
C LYS A 348 -2.01 13.73 1.76
N TRP A 349 -0.74 13.81 2.14
CA TRP A 349 0.30 12.91 1.62
C TRP A 349 -0.02 11.43 1.94
N GLY A 350 0.01 10.59 0.91
CA GLY A 350 -0.33 9.15 1.03
C GLY A 350 -1.79 8.86 1.35
N SER A 351 -2.71 9.81 1.14
CA SER A 351 -4.16 9.60 1.20
C SER A 351 -4.84 10.48 0.18
N GLU A 352 -5.12 9.92 -0.99
CA GLU A 352 -5.74 10.63 -2.11
C GLU A 352 -7.20 10.23 -2.29
N SER A 353 -7.95 11.02 -3.05
CA SER A 353 -9.32 10.67 -3.43
C SER A 353 -9.49 10.80 -4.94
N LEU A 354 -10.04 9.75 -5.55
CA LEU A 354 -10.50 9.77 -6.92
C LEU A 354 -11.88 10.43 -6.94
N ARG A 355 -12.01 11.50 -7.72
CA ARG A 355 -13.22 12.33 -7.81
C ARG A 355 -13.71 12.43 -9.24
N LEU A 356 -15.02 12.66 -9.39
CA LEU A 356 -15.68 12.86 -10.67
C LEU A 356 -16.22 14.29 -10.75
N LEU A 357 -15.95 14.95 -11.87
CA LEU A 357 -16.55 16.22 -12.25
C LEU A 357 -17.58 15.96 -13.36
N ASN A 358 -18.79 16.50 -13.20
CA ASN A 358 -19.75 16.60 -14.30
C ASN A 358 -19.42 17.83 -15.16
N VAL A 359 -19.16 17.60 -16.45
CA VAL A 359 -18.71 18.66 -17.37
C VAL A 359 -19.83 19.66 -17.69
N GLY A 360 -21.10 19.23 -17.60
CA GLY A 360 -22.26 20.04 -17.96
C GLY A 360 -22.64 21.10 -16.92
N ASP A 361 -22.58 20.74 -15.63
CA ASP A 361 -22.97 21.64 -14.52
C ASP A 361 -21.83 22.00 -13.56
N GLY A 362 -20.67 21.36 -13.69
CA GLY A 362 -19.49 21.61 -12.85
C GLY A 362 -19.58 20.98 -11.45
N SER A 363 -20.58 20.14 -11.18
CA SER A 363 -20.72 19.44 -9.90
C SER A 363 -19.61 18.40 -9.72
N THR A 364 -19.13 18.24 -8.49
CA THR A 364 -18.09 17.26 -8.14
C THR A 364 -18.57 16.25 -7.12
N THR A 365 -18.14 15.00 -7.26
CA THR A 365 -18.44 13.90 -6.34
C THR A 365 -17.17 13.11 -6.02
N GLU A 366 -17.00 12.71 -4.76
CA GLU A 366 -15.93 11.79 -4.37
C GLU A 366 -16.35 10.36 -4.68
N LEU A 367 -15.57 9.66 -5.50
CA LEU A 367 -15.85 8.29 -5.92
C LEU A 367 -15.22 7.28 -4.96
N LEU A 368 -13.94 7.46 -4.67
CA LEU A 368 -13.15 6.54 -3.84
C LEU A 368 -12.06 7.31 -3.10
N LYS A 369 -11.94 7.05 -1.80
CA LYS A 369 -10.78 7.48 -1.02
C LYS A 369 -9.79 6.32 -0.93
N VAL A 370 -8.55 6.58 -1.29
CA VAL A 370 -7.44 5.62 -1.25
C VAL A 370 -6.41 6.08 -0.21
N HIS A 371 -5.82 5.13 0.52
CA HIS A 371 -4.78 5.41 1.52
C HIS A 371 -3.38 5.26 0.92
N GLU A 372 -3.23 5.63 -0.35
CA GLU A 372 -2.03 5.50 -1.16
C GLU A 372 -1.98 6.62 -2.21
N MET A 373 -0.88 6.74 -2.95
CA MET A 373 -0.79 7.67 -4.08
C MET A 373 -1.38 7.06 -5.35
N ILE A 374 -2.01 7.88 -6.19
CA ILE A 374 -2.50 7.51 -7.51
C ILE A 374 -1.53 8.09 -8.56
N GLY A 375 -0.99 7.24 -9.44
CA GLY A 375 -0.01 7.68 -10.46
C GLY A 375 -0.62 8.02 -11.81
N GLY A 376 -1.64 7.28 -12.24
CA GLY A 376 -2.33 7.45 -13.53
C GLY A 376 -3.78 7.00 -13.46
N VAL A 377 -4.61 7.55 -14.35
CA VAL A 377 -6.06 7.33 -14.37
C VAL A 377 -6.55 7.20 -15.81
N ALA A 378 -7.21 6.09 -16.12
CA ALA A 378 -7.79 5.83 -17.43
C ALA A 378 -9.20 5.26 -17.32
N TRP A 379 -10.06 5.62 -18.27
CA TRP A 379 -11.41 5.08 -18.33
C TRP A 379 -11.46 3.77 -19.11
N SER A 380 -12.34 2.88 -18.66
CA SER A 380 -12.87 1.81 -19.50
C SER A 380 -13.60 2.40 -20.73
N ARG A 381 -13.70 1.60 -21.80
CA ARG A 381 -14.35 2.04 -23.05
C ARG A 381 -15.83 2.38 -22.90
N ASP A 382 -16.56 1.61 -22.09
CA ASP A 382 -17.99 1.84 -21.82
C ASP A 382 -18.21 3.05 -20.91
N GLY A 383 -17.20 3.43 -20.12
CA GLY A 383 -17.23 4.52 -19.16
C GLY A 383 -17.83 4.11 -17.82
N ASP A 384 -17.96 2.81 -17.54
CA ASP A 384 -18.59 2.29 -16.32
C ASP A 384 -17.57 1.95 -15.23
N SER A 385 -16.28 1.82 -15.58
CA SER A 385 -15.18 1.66 -14.63
C SER A 385 -13.98 2.58 -14.93
N ILE A 386 -13.19 2.84 -13.90
CA ILE A 386 -11.92 3.57 -13.97
C ILE A 386 -10.79 2.62 -13.56
N LEU A 387 -9.73 2.62 -14.35
CA LEU A 387 -8.46 1.99 -14.04
C LEU A 387 -7.50 3.04 -13.48
N TYR A 388 -6.79 2.71 -12.41
CA TYR A 388 -5.79 3.60 -11.82
C TYR A 388 -4.57 2.82 -11.34
N SER A 389 -3.43 3.50 -11.24
CA SER A 389 -2.19 2.92 -10.70
C SER A 389 -1.91 3.40 -9.28
N SER A 390 -1.30 2.54 -8.47
CA SER A 390 -0.70 2.93 -7.17
C SER A 390 0.80 2.61 -7.18
N PRO A 391 1.67 3.62 -7.41
CA PRO A 391 3.10 3.38 -7.68
C PRO A 391 3.95 3.07 -6.44
N LEU A 392 3.54 3.49 -5.23
CA LEU A 392 4.40 3.39 -4.04
C LEU A 392 4.34 2.04 -3.29
N ILE A 393 3.33 1.19 -3.54
CA ILE A 393 3.13 -0.08 -2.82
C ILE A 393 3.09 -1.23 -3.82
N GLY A 394 4.28 -1.66 -4.27
CA GLY A 394 4.46 -2.79 -5.20
C GLY A 394 3.82 -2.59 -6.57
N GLY A 395 3.59 -1.33 -6.96
CA GLY A 395 3.10 -0.87 -8.26
C GLY A 395 1.96 -1.72 -8.82
N GLY A 396 0.73 -1.41 -8.43
CA GLY A 396 -0.45 -2.19 -8.84
C GLY A 396 -1.33 -1.46 -9.84
N LEU A 397 -1.92 -2.21 -10.77
CA LEU A 397 -3.09 -1.78 -11.53
C LEU A 397 -4.36 -2.08 -10.74
N TRP A 398 -5.23 -1.08 -10.59
CA TRP A 398 -6.49 -1.19 -9.86
C TRP A 398 -7.67 -0.84 -10.76
N GLU A 399 -8.82 -1.42 -10.44
CA GLU A 399 -10.09 -1.14 -11.11
C GLU A 399 -11.16 -0.76 -10.08
N VAL A 400 -11.90 0.30 -10.38
CA VAL A 400 -13.08 0.73 -9.62
C VAL A 400 -14.28 0.88 -10.56
N VAL A 401 -15.38 0.21 -10.23
CA VAL A 401 -16.64 0.32 -10.97
C VAL A 401 -17.46 1.45 -10.37
N LEU A 402 -17.95 2.37 -11.21
CA LEU A 402 -18.63 3.60 -10.76
C LEU A 402 -19.85 3.34 -9.86
N THR A 403 -20.57 2.25 -10.11
CA THR A 403 -21.79 1.89 -9.36
C THR A 403 -21.50 1.20 -8.02
N HIS A 404 -20.28 0.68 -7.83
CA HIS A 404 -19.88 -0.07 -6.64
C HIS A 404 -18.42 0.28 -6.24
N PRO A 405 -18.13 1.56 -5.94
CA PRO A 405 -16.77 2.00 -5.67
C PRO A 405 -16.15 1.31 -4.44
N GLU A 406 -16.97 0.84 -3.49
CA GLU A 406 -16.54 0.07 -2.33
C GLU A 406 -15.91 -1.29 -2.67
N ARG A 407 -16.02 -1.72 -3.93
CA ARG A 407 -15.43 -2.96 -4.46
C ARG A 407 -14.20 -2.71 -5.33
N ALA A 408 -13.56 -1.54 -5.19
CA ALA A 408 -12.28 -1.28 -5.81
C ALA A 408 -11.28 -2.39 -5.50
N GLN A 409 -10.53 -2.84 -6.51
CA GLN A 409 -9.70 -4.03 -6.38
C GLN A 409 -8.48 -3.99 -7.28
N ARG A 410 -7.42 -4.62 -6.81
CA ARG A 410 -6.18 -4.78 -7.56
C ARG A 410 -6.34 -5.87 -8.61
N LEU A 411 -5.90 -5.60 -9.83
CA LEU A 411 -5.81 -6.59 -10.89
C LEU A 411 -4.53 -7.41 -10.70
N PRO A 412 -4.55 -8.74 -10.91
CA PRO A 412 -3.38 -9.61 -10.74
C PRO A 412 -2.43 -9.56 -11.96
N ILE A 413 -2.36 -8.40 -12.62
CA ILE A 413 -1.57 -8.10 -13.81
C ILE A 413 -1.07 -6.66 -13.69
N GLY A 414 -0.01 -6.33 -14.42
CA GLY A 414 0.57 -4.98 -14.35
C GLY A 414 1.26 -4.78 -13.01
N HIS A 415 2.54 -5.16 -12.95
CA HIS A 415 3.43 -4.88 -11.84
C HIS A 415 4.21 -3.60 -12.11
N ASP A 416 4.58 -2.88 -11.06
CA ASP A 416 5.38 -1.64 -11.10
C ASP A 416 4.77 -0.54 -11.98
N VAL A 417 3.43 -0.49 -11.99
CA VAL A 417 2.66 0.44 -12.83
C VAL A 417 2.72 1.83 -12.24
N SER A 418 3.29 2.77 -12.98
CA SER A 418 3.32 4.19 -12.59
C SER A 418 2.32 5.04 -13.37
N ASP A 419 2.06 4.74 -14.64
CA ASP A 419 1.13 5.49 -15.51
C ASP A 419 0.43 4.55 -16.49
N LEU A 420 -0.73 4.93 -17.04
CA LEU A 420 -1.52 4.09 -17.95
C LEU A 420 -2.42 4.87 -18.91
N THR A 421 -2.73 4.22 -20.03
CA THR A 421 -3.71 4.69 -21.01
C THR A 421 -4.46 3.51 -21.64
N VAL A 422 -5.72 3.72 -21.99
CA VAL A 422 -6.58 2.72 -22.62
C VAL A 422 -6.90 3.16 -24.04
N SER A 423 -6.80 2.23 -24.99
CA SER A 423 -7.16 2.50 -26.39
C SER A 423 -8.66 2.83 -26.52
N SER A 424 -9.03 3.65 -27.50
CA SER A 424 -10.44 3.96 -27.81
C SER A 424 -11.29 2.71 -28.09
N SER A 425 -10.66 1.66 -28.63
CA SER A 425 -11.27 0.34 -28.86
C SER A 425 -11.50 -0.46 -27.58
N GLY A 426 -10.90 -0.08 -26.45
CA GLY A 426 -10.96 -0.80 -25.18
C GLY A 426 -10.27 -2.18 -25.19
N HIS A 427 -9.65 -2.60 -26.29
CA HIS A 427 -9.03 -3.92 -26.41
C HIS A 427 -7.58 -3.96 -25.92
N ARG A 428 -6.95 -2.78 -25.83
CA ARG A 428 -5.57 -2.61 -25.41
C ARG A 428 -5.45 -1.56 -24.31
N LEU A 429 -4.54 -1.81 -23.39
CA LEU A 429 -4.04 -0.88 -22.39
C LEU A 429 -2.52 -0.83 -22.53
N VAL A 430 -1.94 0.37 -22.48
CA VAL A 430 -0.49 0.55 -22.35
C VAL A 430 -0.22 1.17 -21.00
N TYR A 431 0.78 0.68 -20.31
CA TYR A 431 1.19 1.20 -19.03
C TYR A 431 2.70 1.37 -18.95
N LEU A 432 3.11 2.35 -18.15
CA LEU A 432 4.49 2.58 -17.82
C LEU A 432 4.86 1.66 -16.65
N GLN A 433 5.77 0.73 -16.90
CA GLN A 433 6.44 -0.04 -15.87
C GLN A 433 7.73 0.67 -15.50
N SER A 434 7.87 1.10 -14.24
CA SER A 434 9.07 1.80 -13.77
C SER A 434 9.61 1.13 -12.52
N SER A 435 10.91 0.87 -12.49
CA SER A 435 11.59 0.33 -11.30
C SER A 435 12.78 1.21 -10.96
N THR A 436 12.86 1.61 -9.70
CA THR A 436 14.05 2.27 -9.14
C THR A 436 14.76 1.28 -8.25
N ASN A 437 16.08 1.19 -8.41
CA ASN A 437 16.93 0.38 -7.55
C ASN A 437 17.71 1.32 -6.65
N THR A 438 17.27 1.41 -5.40
CA THR A 438 17.97 2.12 -4.33
C THR A 438 18.60 1.09 -3.40
N ASN A 439 19.91 1.21 -3.14
CA ASN A 439 20.61 0.37 -2.17
C ASN A 439 21.13 1.21 -1.01
N ILE A 440 21.36 0.56 0.14
CA ILE A 440 22.06 1.20 1.27
C ILE A 440 23.55 0.94 1.11
N TRP A 441 24.30 2.03 1.07
CA TRP A 441 25.75 2.07 0.98
C TRP A 441 26.36 2.35 2.34
N ARG A 442 27.56 1.83 2.55
CA ARG A 442 28.42 2.12 3.71
C ARG A 442 29.53 3.08 3.29
N LEU A 443 29.73 4.11 4.09
CA LEU A 443 30.83 5.07 3.97
C LEU A 443 31.81 4.86 5.13
N ASP A 444 33.04 4.47 4.84
CA ASP A 444 34.10 4.30 5.84
C ASP A 444 34.81 5.64 6.10
N LEU A 445 34.50 6.26 7.25
CA LEU A 445 34.89 7.62 7.59
C LEU A 445 36.36 7.75 8.02
N GLU A 446 36.97 6.66 8.50
CA GLU A 446 38.39 6.62 8.88
C GLU A 446 39.34 6.35 7.68
N ALA A 447 38.80 5.94 6.53
CA ALA A 447 39.61 5.68 5.35
C ALA A 447 40.16 6.98 4.75
N SER A 448 41.37 6.92 4.17
CA SER A 448 42.00 8.05 3.47
C SER A 448 42.46 7.63 2.06
N PRO A 449 41.78 8.06 0.97
CA PRO A 449 40.53 8.83 0.98
C PRO A 449 39.35 8.04 1.55
N VAL A 450 38.29 8.74 1.95
CA VAL A 450 37.02 8.13 2.38
C VAL A 450 36.51 7.20 1.27
N GLN A 451 36.08 5.99 1.63
CA GLN A 451 35.62 4.97 0.68
C GLN A 451 34.15 4.63 0.92
N ALA A 452 33.41 4.41 -0.17
CA ALA A 452 32.04 3.95 -0.14
C ALA A 452 31.91 2.60 -0.84
N HIS A 453 31.11 1.69 -0.29
CA HIS A 453 30.75 0.42 -0.93
C HIS A 453 29.29 0.06 -0.63
N LYS A 454 28.67 -0.69 -1.55
CA LYS A 454 27.31 -1.22 -1.34
C LYS A 454 27.31 -2.18 -0.16
N LEU A 455 26.31 -2.07 0.71
CA LEU A 455 26.17 -2.95 1.87
C LEU A 455 24.90 -3.80 1.78
N ILE A 456 23.73 -3.17 1.70
CA ILE A 456 22.44 -3.88 1.61
C ILE A 456 21.96 -3.74 0.18
N VAL A 457 22.03 -4.85 -0.57
CA VAL A 457 21.80 -4.88 -2.01
C VAL A 457 20.56 -5.69 -2.36
N SER A 458 19.73 -5.15 -3.24
CA SER A 458 18.55 -5.83 -3.79
C SER A 458 18.20 -5.30 -5.18
N SER A 459 17.27 -5.96 -5.87
CA SER A 459 16.57 -5.38 -7.03
C SER A 459 15.45 -4.42 -6.61
N ALA A 460 15.09 -4.42 -5.33
CA ALA A 460 14.06 -3.60 -4.70
C ALA A 460 14.69 -2.45 -3.91
N GLU A 461 13.89 -1.46 -3.53
CA GLU A 461 14.33 -0.27 -2.81
C GLU A 461 14.74 -0.60 -1.36
N GLN A 462 15.82 0.04 -0.90
CA GLN A 462 16.41 -0.08 0.43
C GLN A 462 16.67 1.32 1.00
N GLU A 463 15.94 1.72 2.03
CA GLU A 463 15.97 3.09 2.57
C GLU A 463 15.87 3.13 4.11
N SER A 464 15.97 4.33 4.70
CA SER A 464 15.71 4.60 6.13
C SER A 464 16.44 3.70 7.12
N ALA A 465 17.73 3.47 6.92
CA ALA A 465 18.51 2.59 7.79
C ALA A 465 18.57 3.10 9.25
N SER A 466 18.64 2.17 10.20
CA SER A 466 18.95 2.42 11.61
C SER A 466 19.89 1.34 12.13
N ILE A 467 21.00 1.76 12.72
CA ILE A 467 22.03 0.87 13.27
C ILE A 467 21.69 0.56 14.73
N SER A 468 21.83 -0.70 15.13
CA SER A 468 21.63 -1.12 16.53
C SER A 468 22.65 -0.46 17.46
N PRO A 469 22.34 -0.26 18.76
CA PRO A 469 23.24 0.40 19.71
C PRO A 469 24.60 -0.30 19.88
N ASP A 470 24.65 -1.60 19.67
CA ASP A 470 25.87 -2.40 19.68
C ASP A 470 26.63 -2.42 18.34
N GLY A 471 26.06 -1.80 17.30
CA GLY A 471 26.63 -1.71 15.96
C GLY A 471 26.63 -3.01 15.16
N ARG A 472 25.89 -4.04 15.61
CA ARG A 472 25.92 -5.38 15.01
C ARG A 472 24.82 -5.65 14.00
N ARG A 473 23.72 -4.91 14.06
CA ARG A 473 22.55 -5.10 13.19
C ARG A 473 22.06 -3.79 12.61
N ILE A 474 21.32 -3.90 11.51
CA ILE A 474 20.75 -2.78 10.79
C ILE A 474 19.28 -3.09 10.53
N ALA A 475 18.39 -2.20 10.96
CA ALA A 475 16.99 -2.19 10.54
C ALA A 475 16.83 -1.23 9.36
N PHE A 476 15.97 -1.55 8.39
CA PHE A 476 15.79 -0.75 7.19
C PHE A 476 14.42 -0.99 6.55
N GLU A 477 14.01 -0.09 5.66
CA GLU A 477 12.81 -0.23 4.85
C GLU A 477 13.13 -0.99 3.56
N SER A 478 12.23 -1.88 3.14
CA SER A 478 12.30 -2.44 1.79
C SER A 478 10.94 -2.86 1.26
N ASP A 479 10.74 -2.61 -0.02
CA ASP A 479 9.56 -2.99 -0.81
C ASP A 479 9.66 -4.38 -1.46
N ARG A 480 10.71 -5.15 -1.15
CA ARG A 480 11.01 -6.46 -1.77
C ARG A 480 9.89 -7.52 -1.65
N SER A 481 8.95 -7.34 -0.72
CA SER A 481 7.75 -8.18 -0.56
C SER A 481 6.50 -7.66 -1.29
N GLY A 482 6.62 -6.59 -2.06
CA GLY A 482 5.52 -5.93 -2.77
C GLY A 482 4.84 -4.79 -2.00
N ALA A 483 5.33 -4.46 -0.81
CA ALA A 483 4.95 -3.29 -0.02
C ALA A 483 6.16 -2.86 0.81
N ILE A 484 6.27 -1.57 1.15
CA ILE A 484 7.33 -1.07 2.02
C ILE A 484 7.12 -1.63 3.42
N GLU A 485 7.99 -2.55 3.81
CA GLU A 485 7.99 -3.24 5.10
C GLU A 485 9.31 -3.00 5.84
N ILE A 486 9.33 -3.33 7.13
CA ILE A 486 10.52 -3.26 7.98
C ILE A 486 11.28 -4.57 7.93
N TRP A 487 12.58 -4.47 7.72
CA TRP A 487 13.51 -5.58 7.67
C TRP A 487 14.68 -5.34 8.61
N VAL A 488 15.35 -6.41 9.02
CA VAL A 488 16.59 -6.37 9.78
C VAL A 488 17.63 -7.29 9.17
N CYS A 489 18.89 -6.93 9.28
CA CYS A 489 20.03 -7.75 8.86
C CYS A 489 21.22 -7.55 9.80
N ASP A 490 22.25 -8.38 9.65
CA ASP A 490 23.53 -8.18 10.30
C ASP A 490 24.27 -6.98 9.66
N VAL A 491 25.26 -6.44 10.38
CA VAL A 491 26.04 -5.27 9.94
C VAL A 491 26.80 -5.47 8.63
N ASP A 492 27.00 -6.72 8.19
CA ASP A 492 27.59 -7.07 6.90
C ASP A 492 26.55 -7.23 5.78
N GLY A 493 25.26 -7.02 6.07
CA GLY A 493 24.14 -7.16 5.15
C GLY A 493 23.58 -8.58 5.03
N SER A 494 24.14 -9.56 5.75
CA SER A 494 23.66 -10.94 5.76
C SER A 494 22.48 -11.17 6.72
N ASN A 495 21.92 -12.38 6.73
CA ASN A 495 20.85 -12.79 7.65
C ASN A 495 19.63 -11.86 7.66
N VAL A 496 19.16 -11.51 6.45
CA VAL A 496 18.01 -10.62 6.29
C VAL A 496 16.71 -11.30 6.76
N LEU A 497 15.98 -10.62 7.64
CA LEU A 497 14.71 -11.05 8.23
C LEU A 497 13.64 -9.97 8.04
N GLN A 498 12.45 -10.39 7.61
CA GLN A 498 11.26 -9.52 7.54
C GLN A 498 10.62 -9.40 8.92
N LEU A 499 10.42 -8.17 9.42
CA LEU A 499 9.78 -7.91 10.71
C LEU A 499 8.28 -7.58 10.59
N THR A 500 7.85 -7.08 9.44
CA THR A 500 6.45 -6.69 9.20
C THR A 500 5.93 -7.23 7.87
N SER A 501 4.62 -7.52 7.81
CA SER A 501 3.92 -7.97 6.59
C SER A 501 2.51 -7.38 6.59
N PHE A 502 2.44 -6.07 6.71
CA PHE A 502 1.19 -5.30 6.79
C PHE A 502 0.54 -5.07 5.42
N GLY A 503 1.31 -5.17 4.33
CA GLY A 503 0.83 -4.92 2.96
C GLY A 503 0.52 -3.46 2.69
N VAL A 504 0.96 -2.56 3.57
CA VAL A 504 0.83 -1.11 3.45
C VAL A 504 2.14 -0.45 3.87
N MET A 505 2.31 0.82 3.53
CA MET A 505 3.51 1.58 3.85
C MET A 505 3.82 1.58 5.35
N SER A 506 4.98 1.02 5.70
CA SER A 506 5.52 0.95 7.05
C SER A 506 6.99 1.33 7.03
N GLY A 507 7.38 2.35 7.80
CA GLY A 507 8.68 2.98 7.66
C GLY A 507 9.26 3.62 8.93
N THR A 508 10.39 4.28 8.71
CA THR A 508 11.26 4.98 9.66
C THR A 508 11.68 4.18 10.89
N PRO A 509 12.25 2.96 10.70
CA PRO A 509 12.65 2.14 11.83
C PRO A 509 13.72 2.83 12.68
N ARG A 510 13.56 2.77 14.01
CA ARG A 510 14.53 3.23 15.01
C ARG A 510 14.71 2.19 16.09
N TRP A 511 15.95 1.76 16.26
CA TRP A 511 16.36 0.92 17.38
C TRP A 511 16.17 1.63 18.72
N SER A 512 15.67 0.89 19.71
CA SER A 512 15.69 1.33 21.10
C SER A 512 17.14 1.38 21.62
N PRO A 513 17.46 2.27 22.59
CA PRO A 513 18.83 2.42 23.09
C PRO A 513 19.41 1.17 23.76
N ASP A 514 18.54 0.28 24.26
CA ASP A 514 18.92 -1.00 24.84
C ASP A 514 19.05 -2.14 23.81
N GLY A 515 18.68 -1.90 22.55
CA GLY A 515 18.70 -2.89 21.48
C GLY A 515 17.57 -3.92 21.56
N GLY A 516 16.60 -3.77 22.47
CA GLY A 516 15.54 -4.76 22.66
C GLY A 516 14.38 -4.64 21.66
N LEU A 517 14.19 -3.47 21.04
CA LEU A 517 13.04 -3.19 20.18
C LEU A 517 13.43 -2.33 18.98
N THR A 518 12.64 -2.44 17.92
CA THR A 518 12.58 -1.45 16.83
C THR A 518 11.22 -0.77 16.86
N ALA A 519 11.20 0.57 16.93
CA ALA A 519 10.00 1.39 16.73
C ALA A 519 9.92 1.84 15.27
N PHE A 520 8.72 1.92 14.72
CA PHE A 520 8.48 2.34 13.33
C PHE A 520 7.07 2.92 13.20
N ASP A 521 6.78 3.63 12.11
CA ASP A 521 5.43 4.09 11.79
C ASP A 521 4.79 3.25 10.68
N SER A 522 3.47 3.13 10.72
CA SER A 522 2.71 2.37 9.72
C SER A 522 1.27 2.86 9.60
N ARG A 523 0.71 2.71 8.40
CA ARG A 523 -0.69 3.01 8.06
C ARG A 523 -1.62 1.79 8.11
N TYR A 524 -1.22 0.67 8.73
CA TYR A 524 -2.00 -0.59 8.79
C TYR A 524 -3.44 -0.46 9.37
N GLY A 525 -3.78 0.69 9.98
CA GLY A 525 -5.13 1.02 10.45
C GLY A 525 -5.82 2.19 9.72
N GLY A 526 -5.33 2.60 8.55
CA GLY A 526 -5.85 3.74 7.75
C GLY A 526 -5.24 5.10 8.11
N GLU A 527 -4.80 5.28 9.36
CA GLU A 527 -4.06 6.45 9.84
C GLU A 527 -2.64 6.06 10.27
N SER A 528 -1.71 7.01 10.23
CA SER A 528 -0.33 6.78 10.65
C SER A 528 -0.25 6.56 12.17
N ASN A 529 0.31 5.42 12.57
CA ASN A 529 0.47 5.05 13.97
C ASN A 529 1.87 4.48 14.22
N LEU A 530 2.31 4.54 15.48
CA LEU A 530 3.59 3.94 15.89
C LEU A 530 3.40 2.50 16.34
N TYR A 531 4.36 1.67 15.96
CA TYR A 531 4.44 0.26 16.32
C TYR A 531 5.83 -0.05 16.87
N THR A 532 5.91 -1.10 17.67
CA THR A 532 7.18 -1.69 18.11
C THR A 532 7.22 -3.17 17.77
N VAL A 533 8.40 -3.69 17.49
CA VAL A 533 8.63 -5.11 17.21
C VAL A 533 9.98 -5.54 17.77
N ASP A 534 10.05 -6.80 18.20
CA ASP A 534 11.31 -7.44 18.57
C ASP A 534 12.16 -7.65 17.30
N PRO A 535 13.43 -7.24 17.28
CA PRO A 535 14.28 -7.34 16.12
C PRO A 535 14.73 -8.79 15.82
N GLU A 536 14.40 -9.78 16.65
CA GLU A 536 14.50 -11.21 16.31
C GLU A 536 13.24 -11.74 15.60
N GLY A 537 12.25 -10.87 15.39
CA GLY A 537 10.94 -11.21 14.83
C GLY A 537 9.85 -11.34 15.89
N GLY A 538 8.61 -11.46 15.44
CA GLY A 538 7.43 -11.52 16.32
C GLY A 538 6.24 -10.80 15.71
N VAL A 539 5.20 -10.59 16.51
CA VAL A 539 4.03 -9.80 16.08
C VAL A 539 4.27 -8.34 16.45
N PRO A 540 4.29 -7.41 15.47
CA PRO A 540 4.41 -5.99 15.79
C PRO A 540 3.23 -5.50 16.63
N ALA A 541 3.51 -4.71 17.66
CA ALA A 541 2.54 -4.19 18.60
C ALA A 541 2.29 -2.69 18.34
N LYS A 542 1.02 -2.31 18.18
CA LYS A 542 0.63 -0.90 18.09
C LYS A 542 0.82 -0.21 19.45
N LEU A 543 1.49 0.94 19.45
CA LEU A 543 1.59 1.78 20.64
C LEU A 543 0.29 2.57 20.86
N ASN A 544 -0.34 2.37 22.02
CA ASN A 544 -1.56 3.09 22.39
C ASN A 544 -1.23 4.49 22.92
N ILE A 545 -1.14 5.46 22.02
CA ILE A 545 -0.89 6.87 22.35
C ILE A 545 -2.13 7.68 21.97
N ASP A 546 -2.58 8.56 22.87
CA ASP A 546 -3.91 9.20 22.86
C ASP A 546 -4.10 10.39 21.90
N ILE A 547 -3.31 10.44 20.82
CA ILE A 547 -3.49 11.40 19.72
C ILE A 547 -3.41 10.68 18.36
N PRO A 548 -3.90 11.22 17.24
CA PRO A 548 -3.80 10.58 15.93
C PRO A 548 -2.49 10.90 15.20
N ASP A 549 -2.33 10.36 13.98
CA ASP A 549 -1.36 10.75 12.94
C ASP A 549 0.09 10.89 13.39
N LYS A 550 0.71 9.77 13.81
CA LYS A 550 2.08 9.72 14.33
C LYS A 550 3.02 9.08 13.31
N SER A 551 4.17 9.71 13.08
CA SER A 551 5.21 9.19 12.19
C SER A 551 6.60 9.52 12.72
N GLN A 552 7.64 8.95 12.09
CA GLN A 552 9.05 9.29 12.34
C GLN A 552 9.42 9.21 13.83
N PRO A 553 9.29 8.04 14.47
CA PRO A 553 9.64 7.89 15.87
C PRO A 553 11.14 8.15 16.09
N GLY A 554 11.51 8.49 17.32
CA GLY A 554 12.89 8.62 17.79
C GLY A 554 12.94 8.37 19.29
N TRP A 555 13.93 7.63 19.79
CA TRP A 555 13.99 7.29 21.21
C TRP A 555 14.68 8.37 22.05
N THR A 556 14.26 8.54 23.30
CA THR A 556 15.14 9.17 24.30
C THR A 556 16.33 8.27 24.58
N PRO A 557 17.52 8.84 24.91
CA PRO A 557 18.70 8.03 25.23
C PRO A 557 18.51 7.04 26.39
N ASP A 558 17.57 7.32 27.30
CA ASP A 558 17.21 6.44 28.42
C ASP A 558 16.16 5.37 28.09
N GLY A 559 15.62 5.38 26.86
CA GLY A 559 14.62 4.42 26.38
C GLY A 559 13.21 4.58 26.97
N LYS A 560 12.98 5.58 27.83
CA LYS A 560 11.69 5.74 28.53
C LYS A 560 10.62 6.43 27.70
N TRP A 561 11.02 7.22 26.71
CA TRP A 561 10.11 7.99 25.86
C TRP A 561 10.44 7.80 24.39
N ILE A 562 9.41 7.98 23.56
CA ILE A 562 9.51 8.05 22.11
C ILE A 562 9.08 9.46 21.71
N TYR A 563 9.98 10.19 21.08
CA TYR A 563 9.70 11.36 20.26
C TYR A 563 9.05 10.94 18.96
N PHE A 564 8.16 11.76 18.41
CA PHE A 564 7.55 11.51 17.10
C PHE A 564 7.02 12.81 16.49
N THR A 565 6.82 12.77 15.18
CA THR A 565 6.14 13.84 14.43
C THR A 565 4.65 13.55 14.38
N GLN A 566 3.81 14.56 14.64
CA GLN A 566 2.37 14.50 14.44
C GLN A 566 1.97 15.31 13.21
N GLY A 567 1.16 14.73 12.34
CA GLY A 567 0.55 15.44 11.21
C GLY A 567 1.54 15.87 10.13
N ASP A 568 2.53 15.02 9.84
CA ASP A 568 3.57 15.26 8.82
C ASP A 568 3.00 15.54 7.42
N ASP A 569 1.78 15.06 7.17
CA ASP A 569 1.02 15.24 5.93
C ASP A 569 0.11 16.49 5.91
N THR A 570 0.05 17.27 7.00
CA THR A 570 -0.89 18.39 7.14
C THR A 570 -0.34 19.74 6.70
N GLY A 571 0.99 19.85 6.54
CA GLY A 571 1.72 21.11 6.29
C GLY A 571 2.11 21.88 7.56
N GLU A 572 1.55 21.50 8.72
CA GLU A 572 1.88 22.06 10.03
C GLU A 572 2.28 20.96 11.03
N PRO A 573 3.37 20.19 10.75
CA PRO A 573 3.79 19.10 11.61
C PRO A 573 4.17 19.62 13.00
N SER A 574 3.98 18.81 14.04
CA SER A 574 4.42 19.17 15.39
C SER A 574 5.14 18.02 16.08
N ILE A 575 6.03 18.34 17.02
CA ILE A 575 6.84 17.34 17.73
C ILE A 575 6.22 17.04 19.08
N TRP A 576 6.07 15.75 19.35
CA TRP A 576 5.50 15.22 20.58
C TRP A 576 6.41 14.15 21.18
N LYS A 577 6.16 13.81 22.44
CA LYS A 577 6.70 12.62 23.08
C LYS A 577 5.62 11.85 23.83
N ALA A 578 5.76 10.54 23.92
CA ALA A 578 4.94 9.67 24.75
C ALA A 578 5.80 8.61 25.44
N PRO A 579 5.34 7.99 26.55
CA PRO A 579 6.05 6.88 27.17
C PRO A 579 6.26 5.74 26.16
N SER A 580 7.40 5.04 26.24
CA SER A 580 7.74 3.98 25.28
C SER A 580 6.78 2.78 25.26
N GLN A 581 5.95 2.64 26.30
CA GLN A 581 4.89 1.62 26.40
C GLN A 581 3.51 2.14 25.96
N GLY A 582 3.42 3.37 25.44
CA GLY A 582 2.17 4.08 25.18
C GLY A 582 1.67 4.87 26.39
N GLY A 583 0.64 5.68 26.16
CA GLY A 583 0.05 6.57 27.16
C GLY A 583 -0.18 7.99 26.65
N HIS A 584 -0.23 8.94 27.59
CA HIS A 584 -0.50 10.34 27.29
C HIS A 584 0.66 11.01 26.55
N ALA A 585 0.37 11.62 25.41
CA ALA A 585 1.34 12.38 24.64
C ALA A 585 1.50 13.80 25.19
N VAL A 586 2.73 14.32 25.13
CA VAL A 586 3.09 15.69 25.51
C VAL A 586 3.73 16.38 24.32
N GLN A 587 3.19 17.54 23.94
CA GLN A 587 3.75 18.37 22.87
C GLN A 587 5.04 19.03 23.35
N LEU A 588 6.10 18.99 22.53
CA LEU A 588 7.39 19.63 22.83
C LEU A 588 7.52 20.99 22.16
N ALA A 589 7.08 21.10 20.91
CA ALA A 589 7.13 22.34 20.14
C ALA A 589 5.71 22.75 19.73
N SER A 590 5.32 23.98 20.08
CA SER A 590 4.07 24.62 19.65
C SER A 590 4.15 25.25 18.26
N VAL A 591 5.33 25.21 17.64
CA VAL A 591 5.59 25.70 16.28
C VAL A 591 5.74 24.53 15.32
N PRO A 592 5.45 24.72 14.02
CA PRO A 592 5.64 23.67 13.04
C PRO A 592 7.08 23.15 13.01
N ALA A 593 7.25 21.85 13.23
CA ALA A 593 8.53 21.15 13.36
C ALA A 593 8.35 19.63 13.13
N ALA A 594 9.36 18.97 12.57
CA ALA A 594 9.35 17.54 12.23
C ALA A 594 10.70 16.86 12.50
N THR A 595 10.74 15.54 12.30
CA THR A 595 11.93 14.66 12.36
C THR A 595 12.76 14.78 13.66
N PRO A 596 12.16 14.62 14.85
CA PRO A 596 12.90 14.77 16.10
C PRO A 596 13.94 13.65 16.32
N LEU A 597 15.20 14.01 16.56
CA LEU A 597 16.26 13.08 16.95
C LEU A 597 17.02 13.59 18.18
N ALA A 598 17.27 12.70 19.15
CA ALA A 598 18.10 13.02 20.31
C ALA A 598 19.56 13.24 19.91
N SER A 599 20.23 14.17 20.58
CA SER A 599 21.69 14.25 20.51
C SER A 599 22.34 13.01 21.14
N PRO A 600 23.54 12.59 20.70
CA PRO A 600 24.21 11.41 21.25
C PRO A 600 24.52 11.48 22.75
N ASP A 601 24.63 12.69 23.30
CA ASP A 601 24.82 12.96 24.73
C ASP A 601 23.50 13.16 25.50
N GLY A 602 22.36 13.17 24.79
CA GLY A 602 21.03 13.39 25.36
C GLY A 602 20.72 14.80 25.84
N GLN A 603 21.61 15.77 25.60
CA GLN A 603 21.43 17.14 26.05
C GLN A 603 20.39 17.90 25.23
N TYR A 604 20.18 17.51 23.98
CA TYR A 604 19.32 18.22 23.03
C TYR A 604 18.43 17.27 22.25
N VAL A 605 17.32 17.81 21.74
CA VAL A 605 16.53 17.23 20.66
C VAL A 605 16.73 18.11 19.44
N TYR A 606 17.33 17.55 18.39
CA TYR A 606 17.43 18.17 17.08
C TYR A 606 16.15 17.95 16.29
N PHE A 607 15.78 18.94 15.47
CA PHE A 607 14.59 18.85 14.64
C PHE A 607 14.66 19.75 13.41
N TYR A 608 13.86 19.40 12.41
CA TYR A 608 13.72 20.16 11.18
C TYR A 608 12.59 21.18 11.28
N ARG A 609 12.85 22.41 10.82
CA ARG A 609 11.86 23.48 10.73
C ARG A 609 12.24 24.49 9.65
N LYS A 610 11.31 24.77 8.72
CA LYS A 610 11.46 25.79 7.66
C LYS A 610 12.80 25.65 6.90
N LYS A 611 13.11 24.44 6.41
CA LYS A 611 14.35 24.12 5.69
C LYS A 611 15.65 24.22 6.52
N ARG A 612 15.57 24.42 7.85
CA ARG A 612 16.73 24.55 8.73
C ARG A 612 16.67 23.54 9.87
N LEU A 613 17.82 23.25 10.46
CA LEU A 613 17.90 22.49 11.71
C LEU A 613 17.86 23.40 12.92
N TRP A 614 17.14 22.94 13.92
CA TRP A 614 16.96 23.57 15.20
C TRP A 614 17.29 22.56 16.30
N ARG A 615 17.49 23.07 17.51
CA ARG A 615 17.59 22.25 18.72
C ARG A 615 16.76 22.83 19.84
N MET A 616 16.35 21.98 20.76
CA MET A 616 15.70 22.35 22.03
C MET A 616 16.16 21.43 23.14
N MET A 617 15.88 21.80 24.39
CA MET A 617 16.06 20.92 25.53
C MET A 617 15.05 19.74 25.48
N PRO A 618 15.33 18.57 26.09
CA PRO A 618 14.44 17.41 26.07
C PRO A 618 13.04 17.60 26.67
N ASP A 619 12.84 18.68 27.43
CA ASP A 619 11.55 19.12 27.97
C ASP A 619 10.77 20.04 27.02
N GLY A 620 11.35 20.40 25.86
CA GLY A 620 10.77 21.30 24.87
C GLY A 620 11.16 22.77 25.05
N SER A 621 11.93 23.09 26.09
CA SER A 621 12.33 24.48 26.36
C SER A 621 13.48 24.96 25.46
N SER A 622 13.59 26.29 25.35
CA SER A 622 14.69 26.98 24.65
C SER A 622 14.94 26.53 23.20
N PRO A 623 13.92 26.53 22.32
CA PRO A 623 14.14 26.21 20.91
C PRO A 623 15.01 27.29 20.23
N GLU A 624 16.09 26.85 19.58
CA GLU A 624 17.01 27.73 18.85
C GLU A 624 17.47 27.12 17.52
N GLU A 625 17.71 27.98 16.54
CA GLU A 625 18.23 27.59 15.23
C GLU A 625 19.73 27.26 15.30
N LEU A 626 20.15 26.20 14.61
CA LEU A 626 21.57 25.89 14.44
C LEU A 626 22.21 26.84 13.41
N LYS A 627 22.72 27.96 13.91
CA LYS A 627 23.43 28.95 13.09
C LYS A 627 24.61 28.31 12.35
N GLY A 628 24.75 28.66 11.08
CA GLY A 628 25.82 28.15 10.20
C GLY A 628 25.41 26.94 9.35
N MET A 629 24.27 26.30 9.63
CA MET A 629 23.74 25.23 8.78
C MET A 629 23.10 25.79 7.50
N PRO A 630 23.34 25.18 6.32
CA PRO A 630 22.67 25.54 5.07
C PRO A 630 21.19 25.15 5.09
N GLU A 631 20.44 25.54 4.06
CA GLU A 631 19.08 25.03 3.88
C GLU A 631 19.16 23.57 3.47
N LEU A 632 18.43 22.74 4.18
CA LEU A 632 18.20 21.37 3.79
C LEU A 632 17.15 21.32 2.67
N SER A 633 17.16 20.23 1.92
CA SER A 633 16.12 19.95 0.93
C SER A 633 14.74 19.86 1.59
N PHE A 634 13.70 19.79 0.76
CA PHE A 634 12.30 19.93 1.17
C PHE A 634 11.85 18.96 2.28
N GLN A 635 12.51 17.81 2.47
CA GLN A 635 11.99 16.71 3.31
C GLN A 635 12.63 16.53 4.68
N GLY A 636 13.67 17.29 5.03
CA GLY A 636 14.12 17.39 6.43
C GLY A 636 14.53 16.09 7.14
N ALA A 637 14.78 14.99 6.42
CA ALA A 637 15.21 13.68 6.96
C ALA A 637 16.64 13.28 6.52
N GLU A 638 17.32 14.15 5.76
CA GLU A 638 18.65 13.90 5.17
C GLU A 638 19.79 14.24 6.13
N TRP A 639 19.63 14.00 7.44
CA TRP A 639 20.62 14.35 8.45
C TRP A 639 20.63 13.37 9.63
N PHE A 640 21.75 13.33 10.35
CA PHE A 640 21.88 12.49 11.53
C PHE A 640 22.90 13.08 12.53
N PRO A 641 22.55 13.19 13.82
CA PRO A 641 23.47 13.70 14.84
C PRO A 641 24.45 12.62 15.29
N SER A 642 25.72 12.99 15.46
CA SER A 642 26.80 12.12 15.89
C SER A 642 27.73 12.83 16.89
N LYS A 643 28.65 12.10 17.53
CA LYS A 643 29.64 12.71 18.44
C LYS A 643 30.56 13.71 17.74
N ALA A 644 30.77 13.56 16.42
CA ALA A 644 31.61 14.45 15.62
C ALA A 644 30.88 15.72 15.15
N GLY A 645 29.55 15.77 15.30
CA GLY A 645 28.70 16.79 14.69
C GLY A 645 27.50 16.19 13.98
N ILE A 646 26.87 16.97 13.10
CA ILE A 646 25.68 16.54 12.34
C ILE A 646 26.07 16.27 10.90
N TYR A 647 25.90 15.03 10.44
CA TYR A 647 26.03 14.70 9.03
C TYR A 647 24.75 15.05 8.30
N PHE A 648 24.85 15.59 7.09
CA PHE A 648 23.69 15.93 6.27
C PHE A 648 24.02 15.90 4.77
N MET A 649 23.00 15.80 3.92
CA MET A 649 23.19 15.92 2.46
C MET A 649 22.89 17.33 1.94
N THR A 650 23.66 17.76 0.94
CA THR A 650 23.37 18.94 0.13
C THR A 650 23.21 18.56 -1.34
N HIS A 651 22.34 19.28 -2.04
CA HIS A 651 22.04 19.08 -3.45
C HIS A 651 22.31 20.38 -4.20
N ALA A 652 23.48 20.50 -4.81
CA ALA A 652 23.90 21.72 -5.51
C ALA A 652 24.38 21.38 -6.92
N ASN A 653 23.87 22.10 -7.92
CA ASN A 653 24.24 21.94 -9.34
C ASN A 653 24.16 20.48 -9.85
N GLY A 654 23.13 19.73 -9.43
CA GLY A 654 22.94 18.34 -9.81
C GLY A 654 23.88 17.35 -9.12
N LYS A 655 24.66 17.80 -8.12
CA LYS A 655 25.56 16.96 -7.34
C LYS A 655 25.07 16.85 -5.90
N THR A 656 25.02 15.62 -5.40
CA THR A 656 24.73 15.33 -3.99
C THR A 656 26.02 15.12 -3.22
N THR A 657 26.16 15.80 -2.09
CA THR A 657 27.34 15.71 -1.22
C THR A 657 26.91 15.46 0.22
N ILE A 658 27.54 14.49 0.89
CA ILE A 658 27.47 14.32 2.34
C ILE A 658 28.46 15.31 2.96
N GLU A 659 27.96 16.12 3.88
CA GLU A 659 28.70 17.16 4.60
C GLU A 659 28.59 16.92 6.12
N LEU A 660 29.58 17.44 6.86
CA LEU A 660 29.57 17.43 8.33
C LEU A 660 29.53 18.86 8.85
N PHE A 661 28.56 19.14 9.70
CA PHE A 661 28.50 20.34 10.52
C PHE A 661 29.06 20.07 11.90
N ASP A 662 30.16 20.76 12.24
CA ASP A 662 30.73 20.75 13.58
C ASP A 662 29.95 21.72 14.48
N THR A 663 29.28 21.17 15.49
CA THR A 663 28.42 21.94 16.41
C THR A 663 29.20 22.85 17.34
N SER A 664 30.50 22.62 17.54
CA SER A 664 31.37 23.45 18.39
C SER A 664 31.91 24.66 17.64
N THR A 665 32.31 24.48 16.37
CA THR A 665 32.89 25.55 15.54
C THR A 665 31.86 26.25 14.65
N GLN A 666 30.66 25.67 14.52
CA GLN A 666 29.60 26.10 13.59
C GLN A 666 30.07 26.17 12.14
N LYS A 667 30.99 25.27 11.76
CA LYS A 667 31.52 25.17 10.40
C LYS A 667 31.07 23.90 9.72
N VAL A 668 30.83 24.03 8.43
CA VAL A 668 30.50 22.93 7.53
C VAL A 668 31.74 22.53 6.74
N ARG A 669 31.94 21.23 6.56
CA ARG A 669 32.96 20.68 5.66
C ARG A 669 32.41 19.53 4.82
N PRO A 670 32.81 19.40 3.54
CA PRO A 670 32.45 18.25 2.74
C PRO A 670 33.12 16.97 3.28
N VAL A 671 32.41 15.85 3.19
CA VAL A 671 32.90 14.53 3.60
C VAL A 671 33.02 13.61 2.39
N PHE A 672 31.95 13.49 1.60
CA PHE A 672 31.90 12.59 0.46
C PHE A 672 30.94 13.10 -0.61
N ALA A 673 31.35 13.03 -1.88
CA ALA A 673 30.48 13.34 -3.01
C ALA A 673 29.93 12.05 -3.58
N LEU A 674 28.61 11.92 -3.68
CA LEU A 674 27.99 10.74 -4.26
C LEU A 674 28.30 10.67 -5.76
N GLU A 675 28.47 9.45 -6.25
CA GLU A 675 28.68 9.18 -7.68
C GLU A 675 27.36 9.24 -8.47
N LYS A 676 26.24 8.95 -7.79
CA LYS A 676 24.89 8.94 -8.36
C LYS A 676 23.93 9.73 -7.49
N ALA A 677 22.70 9.91 -7.98
CA ALA A 677 21.66 10.60 -7.24
C ALA A 677 21.27 9.84 -5.96
N ALA A 678 20.94 10.59 -4.90
CA ALA A 678 20.23 10.04 -3.75
C ALA A 678 18.73 9.90 -4.07
N PRO A 679 18.01 8.95 -3.46
CA PRO A 679 16.56 8.86 -3.55
C PRO A 679 15.88 10.12 -3.01
N TYR A 680 14.61 10.30 -3.39
CA TYR A 680 13.80 11.40 -2.89
C TYR A 680 13.58 11.26 -1.38
N TRP A 681 13.29 10.05 -0.89
CA TRP A 681 13.18 9.76 0.52
C TRP A 681 14.47 9.10 1.02
N ILE A 682 15.04 9.62 2.12
CA ILE A 682 16.25 9.04 2.74
C ILE A 682 15.90 8.39 4.07
N GLY A 683 15.00 9.02 4.83
CA GLY A 683 14.57 8.66 6.19
C GLY A 683 15.65 8.80 7.28
N ALA A 684 16.90 8.43 6.99
CA ALA A 684 18.04 8.57 7.89
C ALA A 684 19.40 8.32 7.21
N MET A 685 20.46 8.84 7.83
CA MET A 685 21.86 8.50 7.50
C MET A 685 22.64 8.13 8.77
N PRO A 686 22.34 6.98 9.39
CA PRO A 686 22.87 6.66 10.71
C PRO A 686 24.39 6.51 10.67
N VAL A 687 25.03 7.04 11.71
CA VAL A 687 26.46 6.87 11.97
C VAL A 687 26.63 5.75 12.99
N SER A 688 27.63 4.90 12.81
CA SER A 688 27.92 3.81 13.72
C SER A 688 28.18 4.31 15.15
N PRO A 689 27.88 3.51 16.19
CA PRO A 689 28.08 3.92 17.59
C PRO A 689 29.54 4.32 17.93
N ASP A 690 30.50 3.73 17.23
CA ASP A 690 31.93 4.05 17.34
C ASP A 690 32.38 5.24 16.46
N GLY A 691 31.50 5.78 15.60
CA GLY A 691 31.75 6.94 14.76
C GLY A 691 32.62 6.69 13.52
N LYS A 692 32.91 5.42 13.21
CA LYS A 692 33.89 5.04 12.17
C LYS A 692 33.31 4.90 10.77
N TRP A 693 32.02 4.66 10.66
CA TRP A 693 31.34 4.50 9.38
C TRP A 693 29.90 5.01 9.48
N MET A 694 29.27 5.25 8.34
CA MET A 694 27.87 5.64 8.27
C MET A 694 27.17 4.98 7.09
N LEU A 695 25.84 4.97 7.12
CA LEU A 695 25.01 4.48 6.04
C LEU A 695 24.32 5.62 5.30
N PHE A 696 24.15 5.45 4.00
CA PHE A 696 23.37 6.36 3.17
C PHE A 696 22.74 5.59 1.99
N PRO A 697 21.55 5.97 1.52
CA PRO A 697 20.97 5.37 0.33
C PRO A 697 21.47 6.04 -0.95
N GLN A 698 21.55 5.29 -2.04
CA GLN A 698 21.88 5.81 -3.37
C GLN A 698 21.07 5.07 -4.44
N ILE A 699 20.55 5.82 -5.41
CA ILE A 699 19.92 5.24 -6.61
C ILE A 699 21.03 4.68 -7.50
N ASP A 700 21.06 3.36 -7.63
CA ASP A 700 22.04 2.67 -8.46
C ASP A 700 21.56 2.42 -9.89
N GLY A 701 20.25 2.36 -10.09
CA GLY A 701 19.64 2.21 -11.39
C GLY A 701 18.20 2.70 -11.37
N HIS A 702 17.76 3.21 -12.50
CA HIS A 702 16.36 3.46 -12.80
C HIS A 702 16.11 2.92 -14.20
N SER A 703 15.00 2.23 -14.38
CA SER A 703 14.58 1.75 -15.69
C SER A 703 13.08 1.88 -15.84
N SER A 704 12.65 2.28 -17.02
CA SER A 704 11.24 2.28 -17.37
C SER A 704 11.01 1.68 -18.75
N ASN A 705 9.89 0.98 -18.89
CA ASN A 705 9.44 0.38 -20.13
C ASN A 705 7.93 0.58 -20.30
N LEU A 706 7.49 0.74 -21.53
CA LEU A 706 6.08 0.62 -21.85
C LEU A 706 5.74 -0.85 -22.04
N MET A 707 4.71 -1.28 -21.33
CA MET A 707 4.12 -2.61 -21.40
C MET A 707 2.72 -2.48 -22.00
N MET A 708 2.31 -3.47 -22.77
CA MET A 708 0.99 -3.52 -23.38
C MET A 708 0.22 -4.74 -22.88
N ILE A 709 -1.01 -4.51 -22.46
CA ILE A 709 -1.99 -5.56 -22.16
C ILE A 709 -2.91 -5.69 -23.38
N GLU A 710 -2.92 -6.87 -23.98
CA GLU A 710 -3.83 -7.21 -25.07
C GLU A 710 -5.05 -8.02 -24.57
N ASN A 711 -6.09 -8.05 -25.39
CA ASN A 711 -7.33 -8.83 -25.18
C ASN A 711 -8.18 -8.40 -23.98
N MET A 712 -8.24 -7.10 -23.69
CA MET A 712 -9.08 -6.52 -22.62
C MET A 712 -10.61 -6.66 -22.83
N GLN A 713 -11.08 -7.49 -23.79
CA GLN A 713 -12.50 -7.67 -24.16
C GLN A 713 -13.39 -8.21 -23.06
#